data_AF-A0A540MUG6-F1
#
_entry.id   AF-A0A540MUG6-F1
#
_cell.length_a   1.000
_cell.length_b   1.000
_cell.length_c   1.000
_cell.angle_alpha   90.00
_cell.angle_beta   90.00
_cell.angle_gamma   90.00
#
_symmetry.space_group_name_H-M   'P 1'
#
loop_
_entity.id
_entity.type
_entity.pdbx_description
1 polymer ?
#
loop_
_entity_poly.entity_id
_entity_poly.type
_entity_poly.pdbx_seq_one_letter_code
_entity_poly.pdbx_strand_id
1 'polypeptide(L)'
;MASPKSIDASLWWDSFSLLLTELENASLSSDLPPILVKKLTDNHAWFVDTVSRFKPPNENSREALNSQQVKIGSHQLNIKPELKDKALKVSSYLCLDEVQSYILVERSLENKDVALDSILHEYFYAVIIHYYVERQCLLKCTRSILTHALSLESVSGDGNAIKKEALKLITDGLEAKLINVLQVLFSSSHPEQMDLDLFTLWAEETLIEDNLVLDILFLTYYESFCTCNGERWKTLCLLYKGTLSGSYNFENLAVSTEALRSSYQTKVQLLLILIETLDLESLLQMVHDAIPFRQGTFVFTLADVQEMEAIISTFNAFETKEAGPLILAWAVFLCLISSLPGSEESNVLMEIDHVGYVRQAFEAASLTYCVEILQSDVLKESDGPADGYHSVLRTFISAFIASYEINLQLEDKSLKLILDILCKIYQGEESLCIQFWDRESFIDGPIRCLLCNLEGEFPFRTVELVRFLSSLCEGTWPAECVYNFLDKSVGISSLVEINNGSVGEDMSQIVETHLPLLVPGFEGLVIPSKTCGHVLRLVSGNAALVRWEYKQSGVLVLLMRLSQELYFDRNDEALLILDLFRRMVTFNTAVCFALMDIGSSSHFQSTDMGGQIESNMRLVEIICTLVRKLSPTSGGAALMSVGINILAKMLRWPDVSTTCFSKMHLLYSSPSRVSELALKANIFDFSNGRNDPSSGSWFLSGKLAKMLLIDCEQNDSYCSLTISVLDFTLGLMETGLKNDAVQDLIVFSVQYVLVNHEYWKYKVKHDRWRVTLKVLEVMKKCITSISCSGKLDEAILDRLLSDSSIHSTLFRIVCTTTQALERLYFSRLVDLTEIEGLQMAICSVLDILFIMLSKFSKDISSSPPFFHQAVFSSATKPFPVVAALVSLISYFRNPHLIKILEFPTQGIQVGAARVLSLFLMMADFMQPYLFGSSFGLDDKQIGELRYSISYILLEQSELNEDLFVAAVNLLTSAARYQVCYSRC
;
A
#
# COMPACT_ATOMS: atom_id res chain seq x y z
N MET A 1 18.73 -49.82 31.22
CA MET A 1 17.90 -48.70 30.72
C MET A 1 18.55 -47.43 31.23
N ALA A 2 19.11 -46.62 30.34
CA ALA A 2 19.74 -45.35 30.74
C ALA A 2 18.63 -44.38 31.15
N SER A 3 18.74 -43.79 32.33
CA SER A 3 17.83 -42.73 32.80
C SER A 3 17.88 -41.55 31.83
N PRO A 4 16.73 -40.94 31.46
CA PRO A 4 16.72 -39.76 30.59
C PRO A 4 17.53 -38.63 31.22
N LYS A 5 18.44 -38.02 30.45
CA LYS A 5 19.15 -36.81 30.91
C LYS A 5 18.16 -35.65 30.93
N SER A 6 17.99 -35.03 32.10
CA SER A 6 17.14 -33.84 32.27
C SER A 6 17.96 -32.59 31.99
N ILE A 7 17.40 -31.70 31.19
CA ILE A 7 18.00 -30.41 30.81
C ILE A 7 17.00 -29.27 31.06
N ASP A 8 17.48 -28.03 30.90
CA ASP A 8 16.74 -26.81 31.19
C ASP A 8 15.43 -26.73 30.39
N ALA A 9 14.31 -26.48 31.10
CA ALA A 9 12.99 -26.36 30.49
C ALA A 9 12.89 -25.19 29.50
N SER A 10 13.73 -24.16 29.65
CA SER A 10 13.72 -22.99 28.76
C SER A 10 14.25 -23.29 27.35
N LEU A 11 14.74 -24.50 27.08
CA LEU A 11 15.19 -24.93 25.75
C LEU A 11 14.01 -25.33 24.84
N TRP A 12 12.82 -25.52 25.41
CA TRP A 12 11.61 -25.84 24.66
C TRP A 12 10.78 -24.60 24.34
N TRP A 13 10.22 -24.56 23.15
CA TRP A 13 9.18 -23.59 22.75
C TRP A 13 8.16 -24.28 21.84
N ASP A 14 6.91 -23.84 21.88
CA ASP A 14 5.92 -24.21 20.87
C ASP A 14 6.05 -23.29 19.65
N SER A 15 5.59 -23.70 18.47
CA SER A 15 5.82 -22.92 17.24
C SER A 15 5.19 -21.53 17.33
N PHE A 16 6.03 -20.50 17.21
CA PHE A 16 5.57 -19.10 17.25
C PHE A 16 4.80 -18.72 15.99
N SER A 17 5.01 -19.43 14.88
CA SER A 17 4.22 -19.22 13.65
C SER A 17 2.73 -19.47 13.88
N LEU A 18 2.39 -20.55 14.61
CA LEU A 18 1.01 -20.87 14.97
C LEU A 18 0.42 -19.83 15.92
N LEU A 19 1.20 -19.40 16.92
CA LEU A 19 0.76 -18.38 17.87
C LEU A 19 0.50 -17.04 17.17
N LEU A 20 1.36 -16.65 16.23
CA LEU A 20 1.19 -15.44 15.44
C LEU A 20 -0.11 -15.49 14.64
N THR A 21 -0.40 -16.62 13.97
CA THR A 21 -1.67 -16.79 13.24
C THR A 21 -2.88 -16.67 14.17
N GLU A 22 -2.83 -17.24 15.36
CA GLU A 22 -3.91 -17.10 16.34
C GLU A 22 -4.10 -15.65 16.80
N LEU A 23 -3.02 -14.88 16.94
CA LEU A 23 -3.06 -13.46 17.29
C LEU A 23 -3.60 -12.59 16.14
N GLU A 24 -3.12 -12.79 14.92
CA GLU A 24 -3.54 -12.04 13.73
C GLU A 24 -5.00 -12.35 13.35
N ASN A 25 -5.48 -13.58 13.59
CA ASN A 25 -6.87 -13.95 13.36
C ASN A 25 -7.80 -13.43 14.48
N ALA A 26 -7.27 -12.96 15.60
CA ALA A 26 -8.07 -12.39 16.66
C ALA A 26 -8.51 -10.97 16.27
N SER A 27 -9.79 -10.65 16.48
CA SER A 27 -10.29 -9.31 16.20
C SER A 27 -9.60 -8.28 17.10
N LEU A 28 -9.12 -7.17 16.52
CA LEU A 28 -8.54 -6.04 17.24
C LEU A 28 -9.52 -5.39 18.25
N SER A 29 -10.82 -5.57 18.07
CA SER A 29 -11.89 -4.89 18.81
C SER A 29 -12.57 -5.70 19.92
N SER A 30 -12.17 -6.96 20.18
CA SER A 30 -12.78 -7.80 21.22
C SER A 30 -11.75 -8.47 22.14
N ASP A 31 -12.20 -8.90 23.33
CA ASP A 31 -11.36 -9.62 24.28
C ASP A 31 -10.86 -10.94 23.68
N LEU A 32 -9.57 -11.26 23.90
CA LEU A 32 -9.00 -12.50 23.39
C LEU A 32 -9.67 -13.74 23.98
N PRO A 33 -9.76 -14.85 23.21
CA PRO A 33 -10.17 -16.14 23.73
C PRO A 33 -9.32 -16.55 24.95
N PRO A 34 -9.90 -17.14 26.01
CA PRO A 34 -9.17 -17.52 27.22
C PRO A 34 -7.97 -18.46 26.98
N ILE A 35 -8.06 -19.29 25.94
CA ILE A 35 -6.97 -20.18 25.52
C ILE A 35 -5.77 -19.38 25.04
N LEU A 36 -6.01 -18.34 24.23
CA LEU A 36 -4.95 -17.48 23.70
C LEU A 36 -4.34 -16.62 24.81
N VAL A 37 -5.15 -16.10 25.74
CA VAL A 37 -4.66 -15.41 26.95
C VAL A 37 -3.72 -16.31 27.74
N LYS A 38 -4.11 -17.57 27.95
CA LYS A 38 -3.24 -18.54 28.64
C LYS A 38 -1.92 -18.75 27.89
N LYS A 39 -1.97 -18.93 26.56
CA LYS A 39 -0.77 -19.07 25.72
C LYS A 39 0.16 -17.85 25.82
N LEU A 40 -0.39 -16.64 25.86
CA LEU A 40 0.39 -15.43 26.07
C LEU A 40 1.09 -15.46 27.43
N THR A 41 0.36 -15.78 28.51
CA THR A 41 0.96 -15.85 29.85
C THR A 41 2.01 -16.95 29.98
N ASP A 42 1.79 -18.10 29.33
CA ASP A 42 2.73 -19.24 29.35
C ASP A 42 4.02 -18.90 28.58
N ASN A 43 3.93 -18.07 27.53
CA ASN A 43 5.06 -17.62 26.70
C ASN A 43 5.65 -16.27 27.13
N HIS A 44 5.14 -15.64 28.19
CA HIS A 44 5.57 -14.32 28.67
C HIS A 44 7.10 -14.17 28.74
N ALA A 45 7.78 -15.20 29.28
CA ALA A 45 9.23 -15.17 29.44
C ALA A 45 10.00 -15.20 28.11
N TRP A 46 9.42 -15.77 27.05
CA TRP A 46 9.95 -15.71 25.69
C TRP A 46 9.77 -14.31 25.07
N PHE A 47 8.68 -13.61 25.38
CA PHE A 47 8.48 -12.24 24.92
C PHE A 47 9.42 -11.25 25.62
N VAL A 48 9.66 -11.37 26.94
CA VAL A 48 10.58 -10.48 27.66
C VAL A 48 12.04 -10.68 27.25
N ASP A 49 12.51 -11.92 27.20
CA ASP A 49 13.90 -12.24 26.84
C ASP A 49 14.12 -12.35 25.32
N THR A 50 13.05 -12.28 24.53
CA THR A 50 13.04 -12.27 23.06
C THR A 50 13.95 -13.34 22.43
N VAL A 51 14.76 -12.96 21.45
CA VAL A 51 15.67 -13.84 20.72
C VAL A 51 16.83 -14.35 21.58
N SER A 52 17.08 -13.80 22.77
CA SER A 52 18.16 -14.27 23.66
C SER A 52 17.86 -15.65 24.30
N ARG A 53 16.60 -16.11 24.20
CA ARG A 53 16.19 -17.47 24.60
C ARG A 53 16.63 -18.56 23.62
N PHE A 54 17.05 -18.20 22.42
CA PHE A 54 17.82 -19.06 21.53
C PHE A 54 19.27 -19.04 22.01
N LYS A 55 19.64 -20.03 22.81
CA LYS A 55 20.87 -20.03 23.58
C LYS A 55 22.08 -20.43 22.73
N PRO A 56 23.29 -19.98 23.09
CA PRO A 56 24.52 -20.46 22.46
C PRO A 56 24.80 -21.94 22.77
N PRO A 57 25.73 -22.60 22.04
CA PRO A 57 26.08 -24.00 22.25
C PRO A 57 26.51 -24.30 23.69
N ASN A 58 26.08 -25.45 24.20
CA ASN A 58 26.30 -25.85 25.59
C ASN A 58 26.72 -27.32 25.68
N GLU A 59 27.86 -27.57 26.32
CA GLU A 59 28.41 -28.93 26.43
C GLU A 59 27.42 -29.90 27.12
N ASN A 60 26.62 -29.41 28.08
CA ASN A 60 25.59 -30.23 28.72
C ASN A 60 24.48 -30.66 27.74
N SER A 61 24.10 -29.78 26.81
CA SER A 61 23.10 -30.04 25.77
C SER A 61 23.65 -31.00 24.71
N ARG A 62 24.91 -30.80 24.30
CA ARG A 62 25.64 -31.72 23.42
C ARG A 62 25.71 -33.12 24.00
N GLU A 63 26.06 -33.24 25.28
CA GLU A 63 26.12 -34.54 25.94
C GLU A 63 24.73 -35.18 26.12
N ALA A 64 23.66 -34.38 26.26
CA ALA A 64 22.29 -34.89 26.39
C ALA A 64 21.87 -35.63 25.12
N LEU A 65 22.26 -35.16 23.93
CA LEU A 65 21.99 -35.82 22.65
C LEU A 65 22.71 -37.18 22.47
N ASN A 66 23.61 -37.57 23.38
CA ASN A 66 24.18 -38.93 23.39
C ASN A 66 23.24 -39.96 24.05
N SER A 67 22.19 -39.51 24.73
CA SER A 67 21.18 -40.38 25.34
C SER A 67 20.09 -40.78 24.34
N GLN A 68 19.40 -41.91 24.58
CA GLN A 68 18.24 -42.31 23.75
C GLN A 68 17.05 -41.37 23.94
N GLN A 69 16.92 -40.78 25.12
CA GLN A 69 15.81 -39.91 25.50
C GLN A 69 16.29 -38.74 26.34
N VAL A 70 15.88 -37.54 25.94
CA VAL A 70 16.19 -36.29 26.63
C VAL A 70 14.90 -35.71 27.20
N LYS A 71 14.93 -35.29 28.47
CA LYS A 71 13.78 -34.66 29.13
C LYS A 71 13.99 -33.15 29.27
N ILE A 72 13.06 -32.36 28.74
CA ILE A 72 13.09 -30.89 28.73
C ILE A 72 11.85 -30.40 29.47
N GLY A 73 11.99 -30.10 30.77
CA GLY A 73 10.83 -29.78 31.61
C GLY A 73 9.76 -30.89 31.59
N SER A 74 8.57 -30.58 31.08
CA SER A 74 7.46 -31.52 30.87
C SER A 74 7.56 -32.37 29.58
N HIS A 75 8.45 -32.00 28.65
CA HIS A 75 8.56 -32.63 27.34
C HIS A 75 9.65 -33.71 27.30
N GLN A 76 9.51 -34.65 26.36
CA GLN A 76 10.44 -35.75 26.17
C GLN A 76 10.74 -35.94 24.68
N LEU A 77 12.03 -35.92 24.33
CA LEU A 77 12.52 -36.09 22.97
C LEU A 77 13.16 -37.47 22.79
N ASN A 78 12.83 -38.14 21.69
CA ASN A 78 13.46 -39.40 21.29
C ASN A 78 14.57 -39.12 20.28
N ILE A 79 15.82 -39.41 20.63
CA ILE A 79 16.96 -39.02 19.80
C ILE A 79 17.20 -40.06 18.70
N LYS A 80 17.02 -39.65 17.44
CA LYS A 80 17.34 -40.42 16.24
C LYS A 80 18.78 -40.12 15.81
N PRO A 81 19.66 -41.14 15.64
CA PRO A 81 21.06 -40.92 15.27
C PRO A 81 21.24 -40.11 13.98
N GLU A 82 20.39 -40.35 12.97
CA GLU A 82 20.43 -39.66 11.67
C GLU A 82 20.12 -38.16 11.76
N LEU A 83 19.33 -37.75 12.77
CA LEU A 83 18.98 -36.34 13.00
C LEU A 83 20.00 -35.63 13.88
N LYS A 84 20.63 -36.37 14.79
CA LYS A 84 21.68 -35.84 15.67
C LYS A 84 22.83 -35.23 14.89
N ASP A 85 23.36 -35.93 13.89
CA ASP A 85 24.50 -35.42 13.12
C ASP A 85 24.13 -34.14 12.34
N LYS A 86 22.89 -34.09 11.83
CA LYS A 86 22.34 -32.88 11.20
C LYS A 86 22.18 -31.74 12.20
N ALA A 87 21.68 -32.03 13.40
CA ALA A 87 21.49 -31.06 14.47
C ALA A 87 22.81 -30.45 14.97
N LEU A 88 23.86 -31.27 15.12
CA LEU A 88 25.19 -30.79 15.50
C LEU A 88 25.79 -29.89 14.42
N LYS A 89 25.57 -30.20 13.14
CA LYS A 89 25.96 -29.33 12.03
C LYS A 89 25.17 -28.01 12.06
N VAL A 90 23.86 -28.04 12.27
CA VAL A 90 23.04 -26.82 12.36
C VAL A 90 23.48 -25.95 13.55
N SER A 91 23.75 -26.57 14.71
CA SER A 91 24.25 -25.91 15.93
C SER A 91 25.54 -25.14 15.68
N SER A 92 26.51 -25.75 14.96
CA SER A 92 27.77 -25.06 14.65
C SER A 92 27.61 -23.89 13.68
N TYR A 93 26.66 -23.98 12.75
CA TYR A 93 26.42 -22.91 11.76
C TYR A 93 25.65 -21.73 12.33
N LEU A 94 24.66 -21.99 13.21
CA LEU A 94 23.80 -20.95 13.77
C LEU A 94 24.28 -20.43 15.13
N CYS A 95 25.36 -21.02 15.67
CA CYS A 95 25.79 -20.82 17.06
C CYS A 95 24.61 -21.01 18.04
N LEU A 96 23.84 -22.08 17.83
CA LEU A 96 22.63 -22.41 18.59
C LEU A 96 22.88 -23.63 19.49
N ASP A 97 22.23 -23.68 20.65
CA ASP A 97 22.21 -24.84 21.54
C ASP A 97 21.89 -26.14 20.78
N GLU A 98 22.64 -27.20 21.10
CA GLU A 98 22.55 -28.46 20.38
C GLU A 98 21.15 -29.10 20.47
N VAL A 99 20.45 -28.96 21.60
CA VAL A 99 19.10 -29.50 21.78
C VAL A 99 18.08 -28.68 21.01
N GLN A 100 18.18 -27.34 21.04
CA GLN A 100 17.31 -26.47 20.23
C GLN A 100 17.51 -26.73 18.72
N SER A 101 18.76 -26.97 18.31
CA SER A 101 19.09 -27.35 16.94
C SER A 101 18.47 -28.70 16.55
N TYR A 102 18.41 -29.66 17.47
CA TYR A 102 17.74 -30.94 17.25
C TYR A 102 16.23 -30.77 17.07
N ILE A 103 15.58 -29.96 17.92
CA ILE A 103 14.14 -29.65 17.82
C ILE A 103 13.81 -29.06 16.45
N LEU A 104 14.62 -28.12 15.95
CA LEU A 104 14.43 -27.50 14.63
C LEU A 104 14.57 -28.51 13.49
N VAL A 105 15.59 -29.37 13.54
CA VAL A 105 15.80 -30.43 12.54
C VAL A 105 14.63 -31.41 12.53
N GLU A 106 14.13 -31.81 13.69
CA GLU A 106 12.99 -32.73 13.81
C GLU A 106 11.70 -32.10 13.25
N ARG A 107 11.35 -30.87 13.67
CA ARG A 107 10.15 -30.16 13.19
C ARG A 107 10.19 -29.87 11.69
N SER A 108 11.38 -29.60 11.14
CA SER A 108 11.53 -29.33 9.70
C SER A 108 11.31 -30.57 8.83
N LEU A 109 11.45 -31.77 9.39
CA LEU A 109 11.16 -33.03 8.70
C LEU A 109 9.71 -33.44 8.82
N GLU A 110 9.06 -33.13 9.94
CA GLU A 110 7.63 -33.41 10.12
C GLU A 110 6.75 -32.57 9.18
N ASN A 111 7.19 -31.36 8.85
CA ASN A 111 6.48 -30.43 7.95
C ASN A 111 6.77 -30.64 6.44
N LYS A 112 7.55 -31.64 6.03
CA LYS A 112 7.88 -31.87 4.60
C LYS A 112 7.50 -33.27 4.14
N ASP A 113 6.70 -33.32 3.08
CA ASP A 113 6.40 -34.53 2.32
C ASP A 113 7.67 -35.27 1.88
N VAL A 114 7.57 -36.59 1.89
CA VAL A 114 8.58 -37.64 1.66
C VAL A 114 9.26 -37.58 0.26
N ALA A 115 9.11 -36.51 -0.52
CA ALA A 115 9.52 -36.45 -1.93
C ALA A 115 10.78 -35.60 -2.22
N LEU A 116 11.63 -35.30 -1.23
CA LEU A 116 12.86 -34.51 -1.42
C LEU A 116 14.13 -35.20 -0.88
N ASP A 117 14.18 -36.52 -0.98
CA ASP A 117 15.40 -37.31 -0.79
C ASP A 117 16.51 -37.01 -1.82
N SER A 118 16.28 -36.14 -2.81
CA SER A 118 17.19 -35.97 -3.94
C SER A 118 18.16 -34.78 -3.88
N ILE A 119 18.05 -33.82 -2.93
CA ILE A 119 19.05 -32.73 -2.82
C ILE A 119 19.34 -32.39 -1.34
N LEU A 120 20.39 -33.01 -0.79
CA LEU A 120 20.91 -32.79 0.57
C LEU A 120 21.21 -31.32 0.92
N HIS A 121 21.43 -30.47 -0.09
CA HIS A 121 21.69 -29.04 0.12
C HIS A 121 20.41 -28.28 0.49
N GLU A 122 19.30 -28.51 -0.23
CA GLU A 122 18.01 -27.81 -0.03
C GLU A 122 17.38 -28.08 1.35
N TYR A 123 17.67 -29.24 1.95
CA TYR A 123 17.23 -29.55 3.31
C TYR A 123 17.87 -28.64 4.37
N PHE A 124 19.17 -28.38 4.26
CA PHE A 124 19.91 -27.57 5.23
C PHE A 124 19.45 -26.10 5.20
N TYR A 125 19.25 -25.54 4.00
CA TYR A 125 18.68 -24.20 3.83
C TYR A 125 17.28 -24.08 4.46
N ALA A 126 16.44 -25.11 4.32
CA ALA A 126 15.11 -25.09 4.91
C ALA A 126 15.12 -25.06 6.45
N VAL A 127 16.05 -25.76 7.10
CA VAL A 127 16.17 -25.71 8.58
C VAL A 127 16.63 -24.33 9.03
N ILE A 128 17.53 -23.68 8.28
CA ILE A 128 18.03 -22.33 8.60
C ILE A 128 16.91 -21.29 8.41
N ILE A 129 16.15 -21.38 7.33
CA ILE A 129 14.97 -20.53 7.13
C ILE A 129 13.98 -20.75 8.28
N HIS A 130 13.71 -22.00 8.67
CA HIS A 130 12.79 -22.29 9.78
C HIS A 130 13.28 -21.69 11.11
N TYR A 131 14.58 -21.69 11.38
CA TYR A 131 15.16 -21.02 12.55
C TYR A 131 14.87 -19.52 12.57
N TYR A 132 15.14 -18.81 11.47
CA TYR A 132 14.88 -17.38 11.37
C TYR A 132 13.39 -17.06 11.41
N VAL A 133 12.55 -17.86 10.74
CA VAL A 133 11.09 -17.72 10.79
C VAL A 133 10.58 -17.81 12.23
N GLU A 134 11.03 -18.78 13.03
CA GLU A 134 10.58 -18.90 14.42
C GLU A 134 10.99 -17.68 15.27
N ARG A 135 12.21 -17.15 15.07
CA ARG A 135 12.70 -15.94 15.75
C ARG A 135 11.93 -14.70 15.35
N GLN A 136 11.71 -14.51 14.07
CA GLN A 136 10.93 -13.40 13.53
C GLN A 136 9.46 -13.51 13.96
N CYS A 137 8.87 -14.70 13.96
CA CYS A 137 7.51 -14.91 14.46
C CYS A 137 7.38 -14.56 15.95
N LEU A 138 8.39 -14.86 16.79
CA LEU A 138 8.42 -14.41 18.19
C LEU A 138 8.38 -12.88 18.30
N LEU A 139 9.21 -12.18 17.50
CA LEU A 139 9.21 -10.71 17.46
C LEU A 139 7.89 -10.16 16.93
N LYS A 140 7.35 -10.73 15.85
CA LYS A 140 6.04 -10.36 15.28
C LYS A 140 4.89 -10.61 16.27
N CYS A 141 4.94 -11.66 17.07
CA CYS A 141 3.98 -11.86 18.17
C CYS A 141 4.05 -10.71 19.18
N THR A 142 5.27 -10.33 19.59
CA THR A 142 5.49 -9.21 20.52
C THR A 142 4.98 -7.89 19.94
N ARG A 143 5.28 -7.63 18.67
CA ARG A 143 4.78 -6.48 17.91
C ARG A 143 3.25 -6.47 17.87
N SER A 144 2.63 -7.59 17.51
CA SER A 144 1.16 -7.74 17.48
C SER A 144 0.53 -7.48 18.86
N ILE A 145 1.10 -7.98 19.95
CA ILE A 145 0.62 -7.70 21.32
C ILE A 145 0.59 -6.19 21.60
N LEU A 146 1.66 -5.47 21.24
CA LEU A 146 1.73 -4.01 21.43
C LEU A 146 0.75 -3.27 20.51
N THR A 147 0.69 -3.62 19.22
CA THR A 147 -0.24 -3.00 18.26
C THR A 147 -1.71 -3.20 18.68
N HIS A 148 -2.08 -4.41 19.10
CA HIS A 148 -3.41 -4.67 19.64
C HIS A 148 -3.68 -3.81 20.88
N ALA A 149 -2.72 -3.72 21.82
CA ALA A 149 -2.87 -2.90 23.02
C ALA A 149 -3.11 -1.40 22.71
N LEU A 150 -2.50 -0.86 21.66
CA LEU A 150 -2.71 0.53 21.19
C LEU A 150 -4.10 0.72 20.57
N SER A 151 -4.56 -0.23 19.74
CA SER A 151 -5.89 -0.11 19.10
C SER A 151 -7.06 -0.08 20.10
N LEU A 152 -6.85 -0.59 21.32
CA LEU A 152 -7.85 -0.74 22.37
C LEU A 152 -8.01 0.49 23.28
N GLU A 153 -7.18 1.54 23.13
CA GLU A 153 -7.24 2.74 23.99
C GLU A 153 -8.57 3.50 23.91
N SER A 154 -9.34 3.31 22.83
CA SER A 154 -10.68 3.88 22.67
C SER A 154 -11.78 3.19 23.51
N VAL A 155 -11.52 2.01 24.09
CA VAL A 155 -12.50 1.23 24.87
C VAL A 155 -12.08 1.20 26.34
N SER A 156 -12.72 2.04 27.15
CA SER A 156 -12.47 2.33 28.58
C SER A 156 -12.58 1.16 29.59
N GLY A 157 -12.24 -0.07 29.23
CA GLY A 157 -12.27 -1.23 30.12
C GLY A 157 -10.90 -1.62 30.67
N ASP A 158 -10.68 -1.43 31.98
CA ASP A 158 -9.58 -2.00 32.81
C ASP A 158 -9.48 -3.56 32.78
N GLY A 159 -10.31 -4.22 31.96
CA GLY A 159 -10.48 -5.66 31.87
C GLY A 159 -9.56 -6.37 30.87
N ASN A 160 -8.99 -5.67 29.87
CA ASN A 160 -8.40 -6.36 28.73
C ASN A 160 -7.05 -7.05 29.06
N ALA A 161 -6.99 -8.35 28.81
CA ALA A 161 -5.82 -9.19 29.06
C ALA A 161 -4.60 -8.79 28.21
N ILE A 162 -4.78 -8.32 26.97
CA ILE A 162 -3.69 -7.89 26.09
C ILE A 162 -3.00 -6.65 26.65
N LYS A 163 -3.76 -5.61 27.02
CA LYS A 163 -3.19 -4.37 27.57
C LYS A 163 -2.40 -4.64 28.85
N LYS A 164 -2.89 -5.55 29.70
CA LYS A 164 -2.16 -6.01 30.91
C LYS A 164 -0.86 -6.73 30.56
N GLU A 165 -0.89 -7.60 29.56
CA GLU A 165 0.30 -8.30 29.11
C GLU A 165 1.33 -7.34 28.52
N ALA A 166 0.92 -6.41 27.65
CA ALA A 166 1.78 -5.36 27.08
C ALA A 166 2.45 -4.53 28.17
N LEU A 167 1.69 -4.00 29.12
CA LEU A 167 2.24 -3.23 30.25
C LEU A 167 3.20 -4.07 31.09
N LYS A 168 2.87 -5.34 31.33
CA LYS A 168 3.73 -6.26 32.08
C LYS A 168 5.07 -6.51 31.36
N LEU A 169 5.06 -6.66 30.03
CA LEU A 169 6.29 -6.81 29.26
C LEU A 169 7.24 -5.61 29.45
N ILE A 170 6.68 -4.39 29.47
CA ILE A 170 7.45 -3.18 29.71
C ILE A 170 8.00 -3.15 31.14
N THR A 171 7.17 -3.44 32.15
CA THR A 171 7.62 -3.46 33.55
C THR A 171 8.68 -4.51 33.83
N ASP A 172 8.63 -5.64 33.12
CA ASP A 172 9.58 -6.74 33.26
C ASP A 172 10.87 -6.53 32.43
N GLY A 173 11.00 -5.37 31.77
CA GLY A 173 12.25 -4.87 31.20
C GLY A 173 12.46 -5.15 29.71
N LEU A 174 11.40 -5.37 28.94
CA LEU A 174 11.47 -5.60 27.48
C LEU A 174 12.30 -4.55 26.74
N GLU A 175 12.10 -3.26 27.03
CA GLU A 175 12.82 -2.12 26.42
C GLU A 175 14.35 -2.29 26.53
N ALA A 176 14.86 -2.48 27.75
CA ALA A 176 16.28 -2.66 28.00
C ALA A 176 16.84 -3.92 27.32
N LYS A 177 16.04 -4.98 27.23
CA LYS A 177 16.42 -6.24 26.57
C LYS A 177 16.54 -6.07 25.06
N LEU A 178 15.60 -5.38 24.42
CA LEU A 178 15.62 -5.07 22.99
C LEU A 178 16.83 -4.21 22.61
N ILE A 179 17.15 -3.18 23.40
CA ILE A 179 18.35 -2.34 23.16
C ILE A 179 19.64 -3.19 23.23
N ASN A 180 19.73 -4.10 24.21
CA ASN A 180 20.87 -5.01 24.30
C ASN A 180 20.94 -5.99 23.11
N VAL A 181 19.79 -6.47 22.63
CA VAL A 181 19.72 -7.32 21.42
C VAL A 181 20.24 -6.56 20.21
N LEU A 182 19.83 -5.32 19.98
CA LEU A 182 20.35 -4.49 18.88
C LEU A 182 21.87 -4.32 18.96
N GLN A 183 22.40 -4.03 20.15
CA GLN A 183 23.86 -3.91 20.33
C GLN A 183 24.61 -5.19 19.93
N VAL A 184 24.06 -6.35 20.29
CA VAL A 184 24.63 -7.65 19.93
C VAL A 184 24.52 -7.91 18.43
N LEU A 185 23.36 -7.66 17.82
CA LEU A 185 23.14 -7.85 16.38
C LEU A 185 24.07 -6.96 15.55
N PHE A 186 24.17 -5.67 15.89
CA PHE A 186 25.03 -4.71 15.20
C PHE A 186 26.53 -5.05 15.32
N SER A 187 26.91 -5.73 16.40
CA SER A 187 28.29 -6.17 16.66
C SER A 187 28.57 -7.59 16.16
N SER A 188 27.56 -8.30 15.63
CA SER A 188 27.67 -9.70 15.24
C SER A 188 28.54 -9.88 13.99
N SER A 189 29.31 -10.97 13.95
CA SER A 189 30.10 -11.38 12.79
C SER A 189 29.52 -12.64 12.17
N HIS A 190 29.63 -12.77 10.85
CA HIS A 190 29.19 -13.98 10.15
C HIS A 190 29.99 -15.22 10.61
N PRO A 191 29.38 -16.42 10.63
CA PRO A 191 30.09 -17.66 10.90
C PRO A 191 31.12 -17.99 9.80
N GLU A 192 32.34 -18.39 10.19
CA GLU A 192 33.50 -18.57 9.28
C GLU A 192 33.34 -19.65 8.18
N GLN A 193 32.27 -20.47 8.21
CA GLN A 193 32.06 -21.64 7.33
C GLN A 193 30.83 -21.53 6.40
N MET A 194 30.37 -20.32 6.08
CA MET A 194 29.23 -20.11 5.17
C MET A 194 29.63 -20.01 3.70
N ASP A 195 28.81 -20.58 2.82
CA ASP A 195 28.86 -20.30 1.37
C ASP A 195 28.19 -18.95 1.06
N LEU A 196 28.30 -18.48 -0.19
CA LEU A 196 27.79 -17.16 -0.59
C LEU A 196 26.26 -17.05 -0.47
N ASP A 197 25.55 -18.13 -0.79
CA ASP A 197 24.08 -18.14 -0.80
C ASP A 197 23.53 -18.12 0.63
N LEU A 198 24.18 -18.82 1.55
CA LEU A 198 23.84 -18.87 2.97
C LEU A 198 24.28 -17.61 3.71
N PHE A 199 25.41 -17.02 3.34
CA PHE A 199 25.81 -15.70 3.83
C PHE A 199 24.77 -14.63 3.46
N THR A 200 24.30 -14.65 2.20
CA THR A 200 23.24 -13.73 1.74
C THR A 200 21.95 -13.93 2.52
N LEU A 201 21.53 -15.17 2.75
CA LEU A 201 20.36 -15.48 3.59
C LEU A 201 20.54 -14.95 5.01
N TRP A 202 21.67 -15.26 5.64
CA TRP A 202 21.98 -14.81 6.99
C TRP A 202 21.93 -13.29 7.11
N ALA A 203 22.47 -12.56 6.13
CA ALA A 203 22.45 -11.10 6.11
C ALA A 203 21.01 -10.54 5.98
N GLU A 204 20.21 -11.08 5.05
CA GLU A 204 18.81 -10.69 4.85
C GLU A 204 17.98 -10.95 6.11
N GLU A 205 18.03 -12.16 6.66
CA GLU A 205 17.24 -12.54 7.83
C GLU A 205 17.64 -11.79 9.11
N THR A 206 18.93 -11.48 9.27
CA THR A 206 19.43 -10.69 10.42
C THR A 206 18.94 -9.24 10.34
N LEU A 207 18.96 -8.63 9.16
CA LEU A 207 18.45 -7.26 8.98
C LEU A 207 16.93 -7.18 9.15
N ILE A 208 16.18 -8.23 8.80
CA ILE A 208 14.75 -8.32 9.11
C ILE A 208 14.53 -8.34 10.63
N GLU A 209 15.34 -9.07 11.38
CA GLU A 209 15.27 -9.07 12.85
C GLU A 209 15.59 -7.69 13.45
N ASP A 210 16.62 -7.00 12.94
CA ASP A 210 16.96 -5.63 13.35
C ASP A 210 15.75 -4.69 13.17
N ASN A 211 15.12 -4.74 12.00
CA ASN A 211 13.95 -3.91 11.69
C ASN A 211 12.73 -4.25 12.56
N LEU A 212 12.50 -5.54 12.86
CA LEU A 212 11.43 -5.97 13.76
C LEU A 212 11.66 -5.50 15.21
N VAL A 213 12.91 -5.55 15.69
CA VAL A 213 13.26 -5.06 17.02
C VAL A 213 13.05 -3.54 17.11
N LEU A 214 13.42 -2.80 16.07
CA LEU A 214 13.19 -1.35 16.00
C LEU A 214 11.71 -1.01 15.91
N ASP A 215 10.89 -1.77 15.18
CA ASP A 215 9.43 -1.57 15.16
C ASP A 215 8.82 -1.77 16.55
N ILE A 216 9.25 -2.80 17.28
CA ILE A 216 8.78 -3.03 18.65
C ILE A 216 9.18 -1.86 19.55
N LEU A 217 10.44 -1.40 19.47
CA LEU A 217 10.91 -0.24 20.23
C LEU A 217 10.13 1.03 19.89
N PHE A 218 9.87 1.29 18.60
CA PHE A 218 9.05 2.40 18.18
C PHE A 218 7.66 2.36 18.81
N LEU A 219 6.98 1.20 18.73
CA LEU A 219 5.67 1.00 19.37
C LEU A 219 5.71 1.18 20.89
N THR A 220 6.83 0.87 21.56
CA THR A 220 6.94 1.13 23.00
C THR A 220 6.97 2.61 23.36
N TYR A 221 7.39 3.49 22.45
CA TYR A 221 7.50 4.93 22.69
C TYR A 221 6.35 5.77 22.10
N TYR A 222 5.87 5.42 20.91
CA TYR A 222 4.96 6.24 20.08
C TYR A 222 3.63 6.66 20.74
N GLU A 223 3.16 5.93 21.76
CA GLU A 223 1.96 6.27 22.56
C GLU A 223 2.23 6.03 24.06
N SER A 224 3.49 6.21 24.48
CA SER A 224 3.90 6.26 25.89
C SER A 224 3.66 5.01 26.75
N PHE A 225 3.74 3.78 26.21
CA PHE A 225 3.86 2.60 27.08
C PHE A 225 5.08 2.70 28.00
N CYS A 226 6.15 3.33 27.50
CA CYS A 226 7.37 3.66 28.22
C CYS A 226 7.76 5.11 27.93
N THR A 227 8.39 5.77 28.90
CA THR A 227 9.02 7.09 28.72
C THR A 227 10.52 6.93 28.52
N CYS A 228 11.04 7.44 27.40
CA CYS A 228 12.46 7.37 27.09
C CYS A 228 13.24 8.35 27.99
N ASN A 229 14.00 7.83 28.94
CA ASN A 229 14.85 8.68 29.78
C ASN A 229 16.15 9.09 29.06
N GLY A 230 16.87 10.06 29.63
CA GLY A 230 18.12 10.56 29.03
C GLY A 230 19.18 9.48 28.80
N GLU A 231 19.32 8.48 29.69
CA GLU A 231 20.28 7.38 29.53
C GLU A 231 19.97 6.49 28.32
N ARG A 232 18.69 6.14 28.15
CA ARG A 232 18.20 5.32 27.04
C ARG A 232 18.34 6.07 25.72
N TRP A 233 17.94 7.34 25.69
CA TRP A 233 18.08 8.19 24.51
C TRP A 233 19.55 8.29 24.06
N LYS A 234 20.49 8.54 24.99
CA LYS A 234 21.93 8.56 24.68
C LYS A 234 22.42 7.24 24.10
N THR A 235 21.97 6.11 24.63
CA THR A 235 22.35 4.78 24.14
C THR A 235 21.88 4.57 22.69
N LEU A 236 20.64 4.94 22.38
CA LEU A 236 20.07 4.88 21.03
C LEU A 236 20.80 5.85 20.08
N CYS A 237 21.12 7.05 20.54
CA CYS A 237 21.84 8.06 19.75
C CYS A 237 23.27 7.59 19.40
N LEU A 238 23.96 6.93 20.34
CA LEU A 238 25.27 6.33 20.08
C LEU A 238 25.21 5.16 19.10
N LEU A 239 24.17 4.32 19.18
CA LEU A 239 23.93 3.27 18.19
C LEU A 239 23.71 3.87 16.80
N TYR A 240 22.92 4.93 16.70
CA TYR A 240 22.68 5.64 15.45
C TYR A 240 23.97 6.26 14.88
N LYS A 241 24.77 6.92 15.72
CA LYS A 241 26.07 7.44 15.30
C LYS A 241 26.99 6.32 14.78
N GLY A 242 26.97 5.15 15.42
CA GLY A 242 27.76 4.00 14.98
C GLY A 242 27.29 3.44 13.64
N THR A 243 25.99 3.41 13.37
CA THR A 243 25.45 2.95 12.07
C THR A 243 25.75 3.93 10.93
N LEU A 244 25.82 5.24 11.22
CA LEU A 244 26.20 6.25 10.24
C LEU A 244 27.71 6.30 9.96
N SER A 245 28.54 6.08 10.98
CA SER A 245 30.01 6.13 10.86
C SER A 245 30.64 4.85 10.32
N GLY A 246 29.84 3.83 10.01
CA GLY A 246 30.30 2.52 9.53
C GLY A 246 31.04 1.70 10.59
N SER A 247 30.84 1.99 11.89
CA SER A 247 31.51 1.25 12.97
C SER A 247 30.97 -0.16 13.17
N TYR A 248 29.80 -0.45 12.60
CA TYR A 248 29.14 -1.76 12.63
C TYR A 248 29.23 -2.44 11.27
N ASN A 249 28.98 -3.75 11.24
CA ASN A 249 29.07 -4.56 10.01
C ASN A 249 28.00 -4.24 8.94
N PHE A 250 27.21 -3.18 9.12
CA PHE A 250 26.08 -2.81 8.27
C PHE A 250 26.42 -2.66 6.78
N GLU A 251 27.56 -2.08 6.43
CA GLU A 251 28.00 -1.96 5.03
C GLU A 251 28.46 -3.29 4.43
N ASN A 252 28.96 -4.20 5.28
CA ASN A 252 29.36 -5.55 4.86
C ASN A 252 28.15 -6.48 4.63
N LEU A 253 26.97 -6.13 5.15
CA LEU A 253 25.73 -6.88 5.00
C LEU A 253 24.97 -6.54 3.70
N ALA A 254 25.37 -5.48 3.00
CA ALA A 254 24.74 -4.98 1.77
C ALA A 254 25.02 -5.85 0.52
N VAL A 255 24.79 -7.16 0.62
CA VAL A 255 25.11 -8.13 -0.44
C VAL A 255 23.97 -8.41 -1.42
N SER A 256 22.73 -8.05 -1.07
CA SER A 256 21.57 -8.13 -1.94
C SER A 256 20.80 -6.81 -1.95
N THR A 257 19.88 -6.66 -2.92
CA THR A 257 18.98 -5.49 -2.98
C THR A 257 18.07 -5.41 -1.77
N GLU A 258 17.66 -6.56 -1.21
CA GLU A 258 16.80 -6.62 -0.03
C GLU A 258 17.58 -6.27 1.24
N ALA A 259 18.82 -6.75 1.38
CA ALA A 259 19.70 -6.35 2.47
C ALA A 259 20.04 -4.85 2.43
N LEU A 260 20.27 -4.28 1.25
CA LEU A 260 20.45 -2.83 1.08
C LEU A 260 19.24 -2.03 1.54
N ARG A 261 18.03 -2.46 1.14
CA ARG A 261 16.76 -1.83 1.55
C ARG A 261 16.57 -1.93 3.07
N SER A 262 16.73 -3.13 3.63
CA SER A 262 16.56 -3.38 5.06
C SER A 262 17.57 -2.60 5.91
N SER A 263 18.82 -2.49 5.44
CA SER A 263 19.87 -1.68 6.08
C SER A 263 19.53 -0.19 6.11
N TYR A 264 18.99 0.33 5.00
CA TYR A 264 18.48 1.70 4.94
C TYR A 264 17.27 1.90 5.89
N GLN A 265 16.35 0.94 5.93
CA GLN A 265 15.20 0.95 6.85
C GLN A 265 15.61 1.04 8.32
N THR A 266 16.61 0.26 8.75
CA THR A 266 17.14 0.32 10.13
C THR A 266 17.59 1.75 10.49
N LYS A 267 18.31 2.42 9.58
CA LYS A 267 18.77 3.80 9.80
C LYS A 267 17.59 4.77 9.95
N VAL A 268 16.57 4.62 9.12
CA VAL A 268 15.36 5.46 9.15
C VAL A 268 14.54 5.22 10.41
N GLN A 269 14.27 3.97 10.79
CA GLN A 269 13.52 3.64 12.00
C GLN A 269 14.22 4.19 13.25
N LEU A 270 15.53 4.00 13.37
CA LEU A 270 16.28 4.52 14.52
C LEU A 270 16.29 6.06 14.57
N LEU A 271 16.38 6.73 13.42
CA LEU A 271 16.22 8.19 13.32
C LEU A 271 14.85 8.63 13.81
N LEU A 272 13.77 7.98 13.37
CA LEU A 272 12.40 8.34 13.75
C LEU A 272 12.11 8.05 15.23
N ILE A 273 12.64 6.97 15.79
CA ILE A 273 12.60 6.70 17.23
C ILE A 273 13.29 7.82 18.01
N LEU A 274 14.46 8.29 17.55
CA LEU A 274 15.17 9.38 18.21
C LEU A 274 14.41 10.71 18.16
N ILE A 275 13.71 11.01 17.06
CA ILE A 275 12.86 12.20 16.92
C ILE A 275 11.61 12.08 17.80
N GLU A 276 10.95 10.93 17.79
CA GLU A 276 9.77 10.66 18.61
C GLU A 276 10.06 10.83 20.10
N THR A 277 11.17 10.25 20.55
CA THR A 277 11.58 10.31 21.96
C THR A 277 12.05 11.69 22.42
N LEU A 278 12.19 12.69 21.53
CA LEU A 278 12.32 14.10 21.93
C LEU A 278 11.00 14.71 22.39
N ASP A 279 9.86 14.05 22.16
CA ASP A 279 8.53 14.44 22.61
C ASP A 279 8.19 15.90 22.22
N LEU A 280 8.35 16.17 20.92
CA LEU A 280 8.04 17.49 20.34
C LEU A 280 6.55 17.84 20.46
N GLU A 281 5.68 16.84 20.55
CA GLU A 281 4.25 17.02 20.77
C GLU A 281 3.96 17.67 22.12
N SER A 282 4.48 17.12 23.22
CA SER A 282 4.29 17.71 24.55
C SER A 282 4.90 19.10 24.63
N LEU A 283 6.05 19.34 23.99
CA LEU A 283 6.65 20.67 23.93
C LEU A 283 5.79 21.67 23.16
N LEU A 284 5.21 21.28 22.02
CA LEU A 284 4.29 22.13 21.27
C LEU A 284 3.04 22.47 22.09
N GLN A 285 2.47 21.49 22.80
CA GLN A 285 1.35 21.72 23.70
C GLN A 285 1.71 22.70 24.81
N MET A 286 2.90 22.56 25.42
CA MET A 286 3.37 23.47 26.46
C MET A 286 3.58 24.90 25.96
N VAL A 287 4.07 25.08 24.72
CA VAL A 287 4.19 26.40 24.09
C VAL A 287 2.80 26.99 23.82
N HIS A 288 1.88 26.20 23.29
CA HIS A 288 0.49 26.61 23.05
C HIS A 288 -0.21 27.06 24.35
N ASP A 289 -0.02 26.31 25.43
CA ASP A 289 -0.66 26.56 26.74
C ASP A 289 0.13 27.54 27.63
N ALA A 290 1.29 28.02 27.16
CA ALA A 290 2.22 28.88 27.90
C ALA A 290 2.63 28.30 29.28
N ILE A 291 2.94 27.00 29.34
CA ILE A 291 3.34 26.30 30.56
C ILE A 291 4.86 26.39 30.75
N PRO A 292 5.39 26.85 31.91
CA PRO A 292 6.82 26.90 32.16
C PRO A 292 7.49 25.51 32.15
N PHE A 293 8.74 25.43 31.68
CA PHE A 293 9.52 24.19 31.62
C PHE A 293 9.63 23.45 32.97
N ARG A 294 9.72 24.18 34.10
CA ARG A 294 9.82 23.61 35.46
C ARG A 294 8.49 23.07 36.02
N GLN A 295 7.37 23.42 35.41
CA GLN A 295 6.02 23.01 35.84
C GLN A 295 5.41 21.97 34.89
N GLY A 296 5.91 21.84 33.66
CA GLY A 296 5.52 20.80 32.74
C GLY A 296 6.02 19.42 33.18
N THR A 297 5.23 18.38 32.91
CA THR A 297 5.59 16.97 33.12
C THR A 297 6.50 16.46 32.00
N PHE A 298 7.60 17.17 31.71
CA PHE A 298 8.53 16.79 30.66
C PHE A 298 9.60 15.83 31.19
N VAL A 299 9.98 14.82 30.39
CA VAL A 299 10.82 13.70 30.84
C VAL A 299 12.27 14.10 31.06
N PHE A 300 12.82 15.00 30.23
CA PHE A 300 14.23 15.38 30.28
C PHE A 300 14.52 16.50 31.27
N THR A 301 15.55 16.33 32.07
CA THR A 301 16.10 17.40 32.92
C THR A 301 17.09 18.27 32.13
N LEU A 302 17.40 19.46 32.65
CA LEU A 302 18.42 20.33 32.05
C LEU A 302 19.81 19.65 31.97
N ALA A 303 20.12 18.75 32.90
CA ALA A 303 21.37 17.98 32.88
C ALA A 303 21.37 16.96 31.73
N ASP A 304 20.24 16.29 31.48
CA ASP A 304 20.09 15.39 30.33
C ASP A 304 20.30 16.16 29.01
N VAL A 305 19.71 17.35 28.88
CA VAL A 305 19.86 18.21 27.68
C VAL A 305 21.33 18.56 27.42
N GLN A 306 22.12 18.87 28.45
CA GLN A 306 23.56 19.14 28.31
C GLN A 306 24.35 17.91 27.83
N GLU A 307 24.02 16.73 28.35
CA GLU A 307 24.68 15.49 27.93
C GLU A 307 24.28 15.08 26.51
N MET A 308 23.01 15.28 26.14
CA MET A 308 22.52 15.08 24.76
C MET A 308 23.21 16.03 23.78
N GLU A 309 23.34 17.31 24.13
CA GLU A 309 24.07 18.33 23.36
C GLU A 309 25.54 17.91 23.12
N ALA A 310 26.20 17.36 24.14
CA ALA A 310 27.57 16.87 24.02
C ALA A 310 27.70 15.70 23.02
N ILE A 311 26.64 14.94 22.78
CA ILE A 311 26.63 13.88 21.76
C ILE A 311 26.27 14.47 20.39
N ILE A 312 25.21 15.28 20.29
CA ILE A 312 24.74 15.87 19.02
C ILE A 312 25.83 16.73 18.36
N SER A 313 26.56 17.53 19.14
CA SER A 313 27.68 18.34 18.67
C SER A 313 28.83 17.54 18.02
N THR A 314 28.87 16.21 18.23
CA THR A 314 29.87 15.33 17.63
C THR A 314 29.45 14.75 16.28
N PHE A 315 28.22 15.00 15.81
CA PHE A 315 27.79 14.61 14.48
C PHE A 315 28.37 15.54 13.42
N ASN A 316 28.89 14.96 12.35
CA ASN A 316 29.41 15.71 11.22
C ASN A 316 28.42 15.67 10.04
N ALA A 317 27.48 16.61 10.02
CA ALA A 317 26.47 16.69 8.96
C ALA A 317 27.06 16.86 7.54
N PHE A 318 28.32 17.29 7.41
CA PHE A 318 28.99 17.43 6.12
C PHE A 318 29.46 16.08 5.55
N GLU A 319 29.74 15.11 6.40
CA GLU A 319 30.16 13.75 6.01
C GLU A 319 28.97 12.80 5.94
N THR A 320 28.02 12.92 6.88
CA THR A 320 26.85 12.05 6.97
C THR A 320 25.56 12.86 6.82
N LYS A 321 25.01 12.93 5.61
CA LYS A 321 23.78 13.70 5.32
C LYS A 321 22.56 13.15 6.06
N GLU A 322 22.58 11.84 6.35
CA GLU A 322 21.53 11.13 7.08
C GLU A 322 21.34 11.66 8.51
N ALA A 323 22.37 12.26 9.12
CA ALA A 323 22.27 12.88 10.44
C ALA A 323 21.49 14.21 10.42
N GLY A 324 21.29 14.80 9.24
CA GLY A 324 20.68 16.12 9.08
C GLY A 324 19.32 16.30 9.77
N PRO A 325 18.32 15.43 9.55
CA PRO A 325 17.02 15.56 10.21
C PRO A 325 17.08 15.48 11.73
N LEU A 326 17.99 14.67 12.31
CA LEU A 326 18.17 14.60 13.75
C LEU A 326 18.72 15.93 14.30
N ILE A 327 19.69 16.53 13.61
CA ILE A 327 20.25 17.84 13.95
C ILE A 327 19.18 18.93 13.85
N LEU A 328 18.32 18.87 12.81
CA LEU A 328 17.21 19.80 12.66
C LEU A 328 16.16 19.62 13.77
N ALA A 329 15.79 18.39 14.11
CA ALA A 329 14.88 18.08 15.20
C ALA A 329 15.43 18.56 16.55
N TRP A 330 16.74 18.40 16.78
CA TRP A 330 17.41 18.95 17.96
C TRP A 330 17.36 20.48 18.00
N ALA A 331 17.61 21.16 16.88
CA ALA A 331 17.48 22.62 16.80
C ALA A 331 16.05 23.11 17.09
N VAL A 332 15.04 22.40 16.59
CA VAL A 332 13.63 22.67 16.88
C VAL A 332 13.31 22.47 18.36
N PHE A 333 13.74 21.36 18.94
CA PHE A 333 13.61 21.07 20.37
C PHE A 333 14.18 22.20 21.24
N LEU A 334 15.41 22.63 20.96
CA LEU A 334 16.06 23.74 21.68
C LEU A 334 15.30 25.07 21.54
N CYS A 335 14.78 25.36 20.33
CA CYS A 335 14.01 26.58 20.06
C CYS A 335 12.69 26.61 20.83
N LEU A 336 11.94 25.50 20.84
CA LEU A 336 10.69 25.37 21.58
C LEU A 336 10.91 25.54 23.09
N ILE A 337 11.93 24.87 23.65
CA ILE A 337 12.26 25.02 25.08
C ILE A 337 12.65 26.46 25.41
N SER A 338 13.41 27.12 24.53
CA SER A 338 13.81 28.52 24.71
C SER A 338 12.61 29.47 24.64
N SER A 339 11.54 29.10 23.94
CA SER A 339 10.31 29.89 23.79
C SER A 339 9.35 29.74 24.98
N LEU A 340 9.59 28.79 25.90
CA LEU A 340 8.73 28.59 27.07
C LEU A 340 8.91 29.70 28.12
N PRO A 341 7.87 30.06 28.87
CA PRO A 341 7.96 31.11 29.90
C PRO A 341 8.97 30.75 31.01
N GLY A 342 9.86 31.68 31.34
CA GLY A 342 10.89 31.51 32.39
C GLY A 342 12.19 30.84 31.93
N SER A 343 12.34 30.57 30.63
CA SER A 343 13.58 30.08 30.02
C SER A 343 14.75 31.07 30.11
N GLU A 344 14.45 32.38 30.15
CA GLU A 344 15.42 33.49 30.26
C GLU A 344 16.29 33.43 31.54
N GLU A 345 15.86 32.72 32.58
CA GLU A 345 16.61 32.56 33.83
C GLU A 345 17.69 31.46 33.76
N SER A 346 17.73 30.67 32.70
CA SER A 346 18.67 29.54 32.54
C SER A 346 19.82 29.92 31.60
N ASN A 347 21.01 30.18 32.16
CA ASN A 347 22.22 30.49 31.39
C ASN A 347 22.62 29.38 30.42
N VAL A 348 22.29 28.12 30.74
CA VAL A 348 22.70 26.94 29.97
C VAL A 348 22.06 26.88 28.59
N LEU A 349 20.76 27.20 28.47
CA LEU A 349 20.05 27.15 27.18
C LEU A 349 20.44 28.31 26.26
N MET A 350 20.77 29.47 26.85
CA MET A 350 21.23 30.64 26.09
C MET A 350 22.61 30.46 25.45
N GLU A 351 23.43 29.53 25.95
CA GLU A 351 24.76 29.25 25.41
C GLU A 351 24.73 28.37 24.16
N ILE A 352 23.63 27.65 23.89
CA ILE A 352 23.51 26.72 22.76
C ILE A 352 22.99 27.45 21.51
N ASP A 353 23.78 27.44 20.43
CA ASP A 353 23.43 28.07 19.15
C ASP A 353 22.51 27.17 18.30
N HIS A 354 21.22 27.17 18.63
CA HIS A 354 20.21 26.44 17.87
C HIS A 354 20.12 26.90 16.40
N VAL A 355 20.39 28.17 16.09
CA VAL A 355 20.42 28.70 14.71
C VAL A 355 21.61 28.12 13.92
N GLY A 356 22.74 27.93 14.59
CA GLY A 356 23.91 27.23 14.06
C GLY A 356 23.57 25.82 13.58
N TYR A 357 22.81 25.06 14.38
CA TYR A 357 22.34 23.72 14.02
C TYR A 357 21.34 23.73 12.86
N VAL A 358 20.44 24.71 12.79
CA VAL A 358 19.56 24.87 11.60
C VAL A 358 20.39 25.04 10.34
N ARG A 359 21.36 25.96 10.34
CA ARG A 359 22.23 26.17 9.17
C ARG A 359 22.96 24.88 8.78
N GLN A 360 23.54 24.17 9.75
CA GLN A 360 24.20 22.89 9.51
C GLN A 360 23.24 21.86 8.88
N ALA A 361 22.01 21.76 9.38
CA ALA A 361 21.01 20.86 8.85
C ALA A 361 20.56 21.23 7.41
N PHE A 362 20.43 22.51 7.10
CA PHE A 362 20.12 22.97 5.73
C PHE A 362 21.27 22.72 4.77
N GLU A 363 22.52 22.93 5.19
CA GLU A 363 23.72 22.59 4.42
C GLU A 363 23.81 21.07 4.13
N ALA A 364 23.35 20.24 5.07
CA ALA A 364 23.21 18.79 4.90
C ALA A 364 21.98 18.35 4.07
N ALA A 365 21.15 19.30 3.60
CA ALA A 365 19.92 19.05 2.84
C ALA A 365 18.88 18.20 3.58
N SER A 366 18.70 18.42 4.89
CA SER A 366 17.84 17.61 5.76
C SER A 366 16.40 17.46 5.25
N LEU A 367 15.78 18.52 4.74
CA LEU A 367 14.42 18.44 4.17
C LEU A 367 14.36 17.55 2.93
N THR A 368 15.40 17.57 2.09
CA THR A 368 15.51 16.66 0.93
C THR A 368 15.59 15.21 1.40
N TYR A 369 16.35 14.93 2.47
CA TYR A 369 16.43 13.59 3.03
C TYR A 369 15.08 13.13 3.63
N CYS A 370 14.32 14.01 4.29
CA CYS A 370 12.94 13.71 4.70
C CYS A 370 12.04 13.35 3.50
N VAL A 371 12.19 14.05 2.37
CA VAL A 371 11.50 13.73 1.11
C VAL A 371 11.92 12.35 0.59
N GLU A 372 13.20 11.99 0.67
CA GLU A 372 13.74 10.67 0.28
C GLU A 372 13.19 9.55 1.17
N ILE A 373 13.13 9.75 2.49
CA ILE A 373 12.49 8.82 3.44
C ILE A 373 11.04 8.54 3.03
N LEU A 374 10.24 9.58 2.81
CA LEU A 374 8.82 9.44 2.42
C LEU A 374 8.62 8.91 0.99
N GLN A 375 9.66 8.94 0.14
CA GLN A 375 9.62 8.34 -1.21
C GLN A 375 10.02 6.87 -1.20
N SER A 376 10.79 6.46 -0.19
CA SER A 376 11.28 5.09 -0.08
C SER A 376 10.14 4.13 0.23
N ASP A 377 10.33 2.85 -0.13
CA ASP A 377 9.38 1.80 0.22
C ASP A 377 9.37 1.48 1.73
N VAL A 378 10.26 2.10 2.52
CA VAL A 378 10.45 1.84 3.96
C VAL A 378 9.21 2.17 4.78
N LEU A 379 8.50 3.25 4.43
CA LEU A 379 7.31 3.72 5.15
C LEU A 379 5.99 3.30 4.47
N LYS A 380 6.05 2.44 3.45
CA LYS A 380 4.82 1.91 2.82
C LYS A 380 4.32 0.73 3.64
N GLU A 381 2.99 0.58 3.73
CA GLU A 381 2.21 -0.46 4.45
C GLU A 381 2.72 -1.90 4.21
N SER A 382 3.87 -2.24 4.77
CA SER A 382 4.48 -3.54 4.72
C SER A 382 4.95 -3.86 6.14
N ASP A 383 4.09 -4.58 6.85
CA ASP A 383 4.33 -5.19 8.17
C ASP A 383 4.62 -4.25 9.37
N GLY A 384 5.04 -2.98 9.20
CA GLY A 384 5.43 -2.06 10.29
C GLY A 384 4.40 -0.96 10.65
N PRO A 385 4.64 -0.16 11.71
CA PRO A 385 3.76 0.94 12.15
C PRO A 385 3.93 2.21 11.30
N ALA A 386 3.67 2.11 9.99
CA ALA A 386 3.85 3.16 9.00
C ALA A 386 3.14 4.48 9.38
N ASP A 387 1.87 4.40 9.78
CA ASP A 387 1.05 5.53 10.20
C ASP A 387 1.72 6.31 11.34
N GLY A 388 2.36 5.58 12.26
CA GLY A 388 3.06 6.18 13.39
C GLY A 388 4.27 6.98 12.94
N TYR A 389 5.09 6.42 12.04
CA TYR A 389 6.22 7.14 11.45
C TYR A 389 5.80 8.41 10.69
N HIS A 390 4.67 8.37 9.97
CA HIS A 390 4.08 9.55 9.33
C HIS A 390 3.65 10.60 10.35
N SER A 391 3.05 10.20 11.47
CA SER A 391 2.69 11.11 12.56
C SER A 391 3.91 11.76 13.20
N VAL A 392 5.01 11.03 13.45
CA VAL A 392 6.26 11.61 13.98
C VAL A 392 6.81 12.68 13.05
N LEU A 393 6.87 12.40 11.75
CA LEU A 393 7.32 13.37 10.75
C LEU A 393 6.38 14.56 10.66
N ARG A 394 5.06 14.36 10.77
CA ARG A 394 4.07 15.44 10.82
C ARG A 394 4.33 16.37 12.01
N THR A 395 4.46 15.80 13.21
CA THR A 395 4.72 16.56 14.44
C THR A 395 6.04 17.31 14.35
N PHE A 396 7.09 16.66 13.85
CA PHE A 396 8.39 17.31 13.63
C PHE A 396 8.30 18.50 12.66
N ILE A 397 7.67 18.33 11.50
CA ILE A 397 7.55 19.41 10.51
C ILE A 397 6.65 20.53 11.02
N SER A 398 5.57 20.21 11.74
CA SER A 398 4.75 21.23 12.38
C SER A 398 5.54 22.03 13.42
N ALA A 399 6.30 21.34 14.27
CA ALA A 399 7.17 21.96 15.26
C ALA A 399 8.21 22.87 14.62
N PHE A 400 8.77 22.46 13.47
CA PHE A 400 9.68 23.27 12.68
C PHE A 400 9.02 24.54 12.12
N ILE A 401 7.81 24.43 11.57
CA ILE A 401 7.03 25.59 11.07
C ILE A 401 6.73 26.57 12.21
N ALA A 402 6.33 26.06 13.38
CA ALA A 402 6.02 26.86 14.56
C ALA A 402 7.26 27.59 15.10
N SER A 403 8.39 26.90 15.21
CA SER A 403 9.61 27.41 15.87
C SER A 403 10.25 28.58 15.11
N TYR A 404 10.20 28.56 13.78
CA TYR A 404 10.89 29.54 12.93
C TYR A 404 9.94 30.44 12.13
N GLU A 405 8.65 30.46 12.50
CA GLU A 405 7.60 31.27 11.85
C GLU A 405 7.65 31.20 10.32
N ILE A 406 7.73 29.98 9.79
CA ILE A 406 7.90 29.72 8.36
C ILE A 406 6.73 30.34 7.57
N ASN A 407 7.02 31.41 6.83
CA ASN A 407 6.04 32.15 6.02
C ASN A 407 6.36 32.03 4.51
N LEU A 408 5.48 32.58 3.66
CA LEU A 408 5.62 32.55 2.20
C LEU A 408 6.78 33.40 1.63
N GLN A 409 7.62 34.01 2.47
CA GLN A 409 8.80 34.79 2.05
C GLN A 409 10.11 33.97 2.02
N LEU A 410 10.06 32.70 2.43
CA LEU A 410 11.18 31.77 2.28
C LEU A 410 11.60 31.60 0.81
N GLU A 411 12.85 31.19 0.59
CA GLU A 411 13.29 30.76 -0.74
C GLU A 411 12.31 29.71 -1.28
N ASP A 412 11.77 29.93 -2.49
CA ASP A 412 10.71 29.09 -3.09
C ASP A 412 11.05 27.58 -3.07
N LYS A 413 12.35 27.23 -3.03
CA LYS A 413 12.83 25.85 -2.92
C LYS A 413 12.49 25.20 -1.58
N SER A 414 12.67 25.90 -0.47
CA SER A 414 12.42 25.35 0.88
C SER A 414 10.93 25.17 1.14
N LEU A 415 10.12 26.14 0.74
CA LEU A 415 8.66 26.03 0.81
C LEU A 415 8.16 24.82 0.00
N LYS A 416 8.71 24.63 -1.21
CA LYS A 416 8.37 23.46 -2.04
C LYS A 416 8.71 22.14 -1.36
N LEU A 417 9.87 22.02 -0.72
CA LEU A 417 10.25 20.81 0.02
C LEU A 417 9.33 20.55 1.22
N ILE A 418 8.97 21.58 1.99
CA ILE A 418 8.02 21.45 3.10
C ILE A 418 6.66 20.95 2.59
N LEU A 419 6.15 21.55 1.51
CA LEU A 419 4.90 21.08 0.90
C LEU A 419 5.03 19.66 0.33
N ASP A 420 6.16 19.30 -0.27
CA ASP A 420 6.43 17.93 -0.75
C ASP A 420 6.38 16.91 0.40
N ILE A 421 6.93 17.26 1.57
CA ILE A 421 6.89 16.44 2.79
C ILE A 421 5.44 16.30 3.28
N LEU A 422 4.76 17.43 3.53
CA LEU A 422 3.39 17.43 4.03
C LEU A 422 2.44 16.68 3.10
N CYS A 423 2.53 16.91 1.78
CA CYS A 423 1.69 16.22 0.83
C CYS A 423 1.86 14.70 0.89
N LYS A 424 3.08 14.20 1.10
CA LYS A 424 3.33 12.76 1.21
C LYS A 424 2.89 12.18 2.54
N ILE A 425 2.98 12.94 3.64
CA ILE A 425 2.53 12.53 4.97
C ILE A 425 1.01 12.33 4.98
N TYR A 426 0.23 13.27 4.43
CA TYR A 426 -1.23 13.15 4.45
C TYR A 426 -1.79 12.26 3.34
N GLN A 427 -1.05 12.05 2.26
CA GLN A 427 -1.53 11.24 1.13
C GLN A 427 -1.65 9.76 1.52
N GLY A 428 -2.85 9.21 1.35
CA GLY A 428 -3.22 7.86 1.79
C GLY A 428 -3.69 7.76 3.25
N GLU A 429 -3.53 8.81 4.06
CA GLU A 429 -3.74 8.78 5.51
C GLU A 429 -5.04 9.49 5.93
N GLU A 430 -6.16 8.75 5.96
CA GLU A 430 -7.48 9.32 6.34
C GLU A 430 -7.48 9.82 7.80
N SER A 431 -6.84 9.10 8.72
CA SER A 431 -6.78 9.45 10.15
C SER A 431 -6.10 10.82 10.38
N LEU A 432 -4.94 11.04 9.73
CA LEU A 432 -4.20 12.30 9.80
C LEU A 432 -4.96 13.43 9.11
N CYS A 433 -5.63 13.16 7.99
CA CYS A 433 -6.49 14.15 7.34
C CYS A 433 -7.65 14.60 8.24
N ILE A 434 -8.26 13.68 8.99
CA ILE A 434 -9.30 14.01 9.98
C ILE A 434 -8.72 14.91 11.08
N GLN A 435 -7.58 14.56 11.65
CA GLN A 435 -6.92 15.38 12.69
C GLN A 435 -6.56 16.79 12.17
N PHE A 436 -6.10 16.89 10.92
CA PHE A 436 -5.79 18.18 10.30
C PHE A 436 -6.99 19.13 10.27
N TRP A 437 -8.16 18.62 9.87
CA TRP A 437 -9.38 19.43 9.78
C TRP A 437 -10.06 19.65 11.14
N ASP A 438 -9.65 18.93 12.18
CA ASP A 438 -10.07 19.20 13.55
C ASP A 438 -9.45 20.50 14.07
N ARG A 439 -10.30 21.41 14.54
CA ARG A 439 -9.88 22.71 15.06
C ARG A 439 -9.14 22.60 16.39
N GLU A 440 -9.36 21.52 17.13
CA GLU A 440 -8.73 21.28 18.44
C GLU A 440 -7.31 20.72 18.30
N SER A 441 -6.91 20.21 17.13
CA SER A 441 -5.53 19.74 16.90
C SER A 441 -4.56 20.93 16.94
N PHE A 442 -3.79 21.05 18.02
CA PHE A 442 -2.72 22.05 18.14
C PHE A 442 -1.52 21.70 17.24
N ILE A 443 -1.26 20.40 17.03
CA ILE A 443 -0.19 19.90 16.16
C ILE A 443 -0.41 20.39 14.73
N ASP A 444 -1.64 20.36 14.21
CA ASP A 444 -1.90 20.81 12.83
C ASP A 444 -2.09 22.32 12.71
N GLY A 445 -2.09 23.07 13.82
CA GLY A 445 -2.26 24.53 13.84
C GLY A 445 -1.28 25.29 12.93
N PRO A 446 0.04 25.11 13.08
CA PRO A 446 1.06 25.73 12.23
C PRO A 446 0.90 25.36 10.74
N ILE A 447 0.53 24.11 10.46
CA ILE A 447 0.31 23.61 9.10
C ILE A 447 -0.95 24.26 8.48
N ARG A 448 -2.03 24.41 9.24
CA ARG A 448 -3.25 25.12 8.80
C ARG A 448 -2.97 26.60 8.51
N CYS A 449 -2.12 27.26 9.29
CA CYS A 449 -1.69 28.62 8.99
C CYS A 449 -1.02 28.71 7.62
N LEU A 450 -0.17 27.74 7.27
CA LEU A 450 0.44 27.64 5.94
C LEU A 450 -0.61 27.45 4.84
N LEU A 451 -1.62 26.60 5.04
CA LEU A 451 -2.73 26.42 4.10
C LEU A 451 -3.51 27.73 3.86
N CYS A 452 -3.85 28.45 4.95
CA CYS A 452 -4.54 29.74 4.87
C CYS A 452 -3.71 30.79 4.13
N ASN A 453 -2.38 30.78 4.29
CA ASN A 453 -1.49 31.66 3.53
C ASN A 453 -1.50 31.35 2.02
N LEU A 454 -1.52 30.06 1.65
CA LEU A 454 -1.63 29.63 0.24
C LEU A 454 -2.99 30.00 -0.37
N GLU A 455 -4.09 29.82 0.37
CA GLU A 455 -5.42 30.31 -0.03
C GLU A 455 -5.42 31.83 -0.15
N GLY A 456 -4.69 32.52 0.74
CA GLY A 456 -4.34 33.95 0.68
C GLY A 456 -3.98 34.43 -0.72
N GLU A 457 -3.09 33.70 -1.39
CA GLU A 457 -2.57 34.03 -2.72
C GLU A 457 -3.39 33.42 -3.87
N PHE A 458 -4.46 32.64 -3.64
CA PHE A 458 -5.23 32.00 -4.72
C PHE A 458 -5.95 33.03 -5.62
N PRO A 459 -5.94 32.90 -6.97
CA PRO A 459 -5.38 31.82 -7.81
C PRO A 459 -3.92 32.02 -8.29
N PHE A 460 -3.13 32.91 -7.68
CA PHE A 460 -1.73 33.13 -8.06
C PHE A 460 -0.85 31.88 -7.82
N ARG A 461 -0.95 31.23 -6.65
CA ARG A 461 -0.28 29.95 -6.34
C ARG A 461 -1.21 28.75 -6.39
N THR A 462 -1.91 28.61 -7.53
CA THR A 462 -2.88 27.52 -7.72
C THR A 462 -2.23 26.13 -7.59
N VAL A 463 -1.02 25.94 -8.12
CA VAL A 463 -0.32 24.64 -8.12
C VAL A 463 -0.05 24.16 -6.70
N GLU A 464 0.53 25.00 -5.86
CA GLU A 464 0.88 24.67 -4.47
C GLU A 464 -0.37 24.43 -3.63
N LEU A 465 -1.39 25.30 -3.75
CA LEU A 465 -2.64 25.15 -3.01
C LEU A 465 -3.38 23.87 -3.38
N VAL A 466 -3.61 23.64 -4.68
CA VAL A 466 -4.37 22.49 -5.17
C VAL A 466 -3.67 21.19 -4.81
N ARG A 467 -2.34 21.14 -4.94
CA ARG A 467 -1.57 19.96 -4.58
C ARG A 467 -1.71 19.63 -3.09
N PHE A 468 -1.61 20.64 -2.22
CA PHE A 468 -1.73 20.43 -0.79
C PHE A 468 -3.16 20.02 -0.39
N LEU A 469 -4.17 20.70 -0.93
CA LEU A 469 -5.58 20.31 -0.74
C LEU A 469 -5.89 18.90 -1.24
N SER A 470 -5.24 18.44 -2.32
CA SER A 470 -5.41 17.08 -2.83
C SER A 470 -4.93 16.04 -1.81
N SER A 471 -3.80 16.29 -1.13
CA SER A 471 -3.32 15.42 -0.06
C SER A 471 -4.21 15.40 1.19
N LEU A 472 -4.92 16.50 1.47
CA LEU A 472 -5.79 16.65 2.65
C LEU A 472 -7.22 16.12 2.44
N CYS A 473 -7.44 15.34 1.38
CA CYS A 473 -8.75 14.91 0.89
C CYS A 473 -9.03 13.42 1.15
N GLU A 474 -8.15 12.71 1.85
CA GLU A 474 -8.29 11.27 2.10
C GLU A 474 -9.42 11.02 3.11
N GLY A 475 -10.50 10.35 2.68
CA GLY A 475 -11.66 10.06 3.51
C GLY A 475 -12.90 10.93 3.24
N THR A 476 -14.07 10.44 3.66
CA THR A 476 -15.36 11.08 3.31
C THR A 476 -15.52 12.47 3.90
N TRP A 477 -15.17 12.65 5.18
CA TRP A 477 -15.29 13.94 5.87
C TRP A 477 -14.18 14.94 5.47
N PRO A 478 -12.89 14.56 5.36
CA PRO A 478 -11.85 15.44 4.81
C PRO A 478 -12.17 15.93 3.40
N ALA A 479 -12.67 15.08 2.50
CA ALA A 479 -13.09 15.50 1.16
C ALA A 479 -14.21 16.57 1.19
N GLU A 480 -15.16 16.44 2.12
CA GLU A 480 -16.18 17.47 2.33
C GLU A 480 -15.59 18.78 2.86
N CYS A 481 -14.61 18.69 3.77
CA CYS A 481 -13.91 19.85 4.33
C CYS A 481 -13.14 20.61 3.24
N VAL A 482 -12.40 19.90 2.38
CA VAL A 482 -11.69 20.50 1.24
C VAL A 482 -12.67 21.18 0.27
N TYR A 483 -13.77 20.51 -0.08
CA TYR A 483 -14.81 21.10 -0.93
C TYR A 483 -15.37 22.37 -0.31
N ASN A 484 -15.77 22.32 0.96
CA ASN A 484 -16.31 23.46 1.70
C ASN A 484 -15.29 24.60 1.83
N PHE A 485 -14.01 24.28 2.02
CA PHE A 485 -12.92 25.26 2.12
C PHE A 485 -12.78 26.05 0.82
N LEU A 486 -12.79 25.37 -0.33
CA LEU A 486 -12.74 26.01 -1.64
C LEU A 486 -14.05 26.72 -2.00
N ASP A 487 -15.21 26.12 -1.72
CA ASP A 487 -16.49 26.73 -2.08
C ASP A 487 -16.76 28.02 -1.28
N LYS A 488 -16.27 28.07 -0.03
CA LYS A 488 -16.41 29.23 0.87
C LYS A 488 -15.20 30.16 0.84
N SER A 489 -14.24 29.98 -0.09
CA SER A 489 -13.03 30.81 -0.18
C SER A 489 -13.39 32.29 -0.33
N VAL A 490 -12.73 33.17 0.45
CA VAL A 490 -13.12 34.60 0.55
C VAL A 490 -12.10 35.48 -0.15
N GLY A 491 -12.24 35.64 -1.45
CA GLY A 491 -11.45 36.58 -2.24
C GLY A 491 -10.74 35.95 -3.42
N ILE A 492 -10.23 36.80 -4.30
CA ILE A 492 -9.44 36.42 -5.47
C ILE A 492 -8.20 37.30 -5.48
N SER A 493 -7.03 36.69 -5.62
CA SER A 493 -5.76 37.40 -5.66
C SER A 493 -5.28 37.60 -7.10
N SER A 494 -4.85 38.82 -7.43
CA SER A 494 -4.30 39.13 -8.76
C SER A 494 -3.11 40.08 -8.67
N LEU A 495 -2.24 40.02 -9.67
CA LEU A 495 -1.16 41.00 -9.83
C LEU A 495 -1.72 42.30 -10.41
N VAL A 496 -1.33 43.42 -9.81
CA VAL A 496 -1.78 44.77 -10.18
C VAL A 496 -0.58 45.72 -10.14
N GLU A 497 -0.47 46.60 -11.12
CA GLU A 497 0.51 47.69 -11.09
C GLU A 497 -0.01 48.85 -10.24
N ILE A 498 0.72 49.19 -9.17
CA ILE A 498 0.44 50.31 -8.28
C ILE A 498 1.27 51.53 -8.74
N ASN A 499 0.62 52.68 -8.90
CA ASN A 499 1.31 53.94 -9.19
C ASN A 499 1.93 54.52 -7.91
N ASN A 500 3.24 54.80 -7.92
CA ASN A 500 4.08 55.25 -6.80
C ASN A 500 3.71 56.61 -6.15
N GLY A 501 2.53 57.17 -6.41
CA GLY A 501 2.11 58.49 -5.93
C GLY A 501 1.57 58.55 -4.51
N SER A 502 1.42 57.41 -3.81
CA SER A 502 0.77 57.33 -2.49
C SER A 502 1.46 56.36 -1.51
N VAL A 503 2.79 56.23 -1.59
CA VAL A 503 3.54 55.35 -0.69
C VAL A 503 4.03 56.17 0.51
N GLY A 504 3.19 56.23 1.56
CA GLY A 504 3.61 56.58 2.92
C GLY A 504 3.91 55.30 3.72
N GLU A 505 4.91 55.38 4.60
CA GLU A 505 5.64 54.27 5.25
C GLU A 505 4.89 53.43 6.31
N ASP A 506 3.56 53.55 6.52
CA ASP A 506 2.90 52.78 7.58
C ASP A 506 1.51 52.22 7.20
N MET A 507 1.42 50.88 7.31
CA MET A 507 0.24 50.02 7.47
C MET A 507 -0.87 50.01 6.38
N SER A 508 -1.04 48.84 5.75
CA SER A 508 -2.19 48.40 4.94
C SER A 508 -2.60 49.29 3.76
N GLN A 509 -1.91 49.16 2.63
CA GLN A 509 -2.39 49.75 1.37
C GLN A 509 -3.63 48.97 0.88
N ILE A 510 -4.81 49.47 1.25
CA ILE A 510 -6.07 49.07 0.63
C ILE A 510 -6.13 49.73 -0.75
N VAL A 511 -6.38 48.94 -1.79
CA VAL A 511 -6.49 49.37 -3.19
C VAL A 511 -7.92 49.14 -3.66
N GLU A 512 -8.46 50.02 -4.51
CA GLU A 512 -9.81 49.90 -5.06
C GLU A 512 -9.76 49.82 -6.59
N THR A 513 -10.51 48.90 -7.20
CA THR A 513 -10.64 48.83 -8.67
C THR A 513 -11.47 49.99 -9.22
N HIS A 514 -10.95 50.76 -10.17
CA HIS A 514 -11.75 51.80 -10.86
C HIS A 514 -12.53 51.26 -12.07
N LEU A 515 -12.04 50.18 -12.70
CA LEU A 515 -12.66 49.47 -13.81
C LEU A 515 -12.78 47.98 -13.46
N PRO A 516 -13.70 47.22 -14.09
CA PRO A 516 -13.72 45.78 -13.95
C PRO A 516 -12.36 45.19 -14.28
N LEU A 517 -11.81 44.40 -13.37
CA LEU A 517 -10.47 43.83 -13.50
C LEU A 517 -10.60 42.40 -14.04
N LEU A 518 -9.94 42.15 -15.17
CA LEU A 518 -9.78 40.80 -15.71
C LEU A 518 -8.67 40.09 -14.94
N VAL A 519 -8.96 38.89 -14.47
CA VAL A 519 -7.96 38.07 -13.78
C VAL A 519 -7.10 37.37 -14.84
N PRO A 520 -5.78 37.62 -14.92
CA PRO A 520 -4.92 37.02 -15.93
C PRO A 520 -4.96 35.48 -15.86
N GLY A 521 -5.21 34.83 -17.01
CA GLY A 521 -5.31 33.36 -17.10
C GLY A 521 -6.67 32.78 -16.67
N PHE A 522 -7.67 33.59 -16.34
CA PHE A 522 -9.02 33.14 -16.02
C PHE A 522 -10.04 33.82 -16.95
N GLU A 523 -10.12 33.35 -18.19
CA GLU A 523 -11.13 33.80 -19.17
C GLU A 523 -12.53 33.60 -18.59
N GLY A 524 -13.29 34.69 -18.48
CA GLY A 524 -14.63 34.71 -17.87
C GLY A 524 -14.68 35.14 -16.40
N LEU A 525 -13.55 35.22 -15.68
CA LEU A 525 -13.49 35.73 -14.31
C LEU A 525 -13.22 37.24 -14.31
N VAL A 526 -14.23 38.02 -13.94
CA VAL A 526 -14.16 39.49 -13.89
C VAL A 526 -14.46 39.98 -12.49
N ILE A 527 -13.52 40.69 -11.89
CA ILE A 527 -13.72 41.36 -10.60
C ILE A 527 -14.44 42.69 -10.87
N PRO A 528 -15.60 42.95 -10.24
CA PRO A 528 -16.35 44.18 -10.45
C PRO A 528 -15.54 45.45 -10.11
N SER A 529 -15.91 46.58 -10.72
CA SER A 529 -15.38 47.87 -10.29
C SER A 529 -15.83 48.22 -8.87
N LYS A 530 -15.02 49.03 -8.17
CA LYS A 530 -15.17 49.43 -6.76
C LYS A 530 -15.00 48.28 -5.77
N THR A 531 -14.30 47.24 -6.17
CA THR A 531 -13.92 46.16 -5.25
C THR A 531 -12.68 46.60 -4.48
N CYS A 532 -12.73 46.49 -3.16
CA CYS A 532 -11.59 46.74 -2.29
C CYS A 532 -10.66 45.53 -2.30
N GLY A 533 -9.35 45.76 -2.18
CA GLY A 533 -8.36 44.72 -2.09
C GLY A 533 -7.22 45.10 -1.16
N HIS A 534 -6.61 44.10 -0.55
CA HIS A 534 -5.50 44.26 0.39
C HIS A 534 -4.20 43.85 -0.29
N VAL A 535 -3.18 44.71 -0.25
CA VAL A 535 -1.85 44.36 -0.76
C VAL A 535 -1.21 43.31 0.16
N LEU A 536 -0.96 42.11 -0.39
CA LEU A 536 -0.30 41.01 0.33
C LEU A 536 1.22 41.17 0.32
N ARG A 537 1.80 41.44 -0.86
CA ARG A 537 3.24 41.67 -1.04
C ARG A 537 3.56 42.40 -2.34
N LEU A 538 4.73 43.04 -2.38
CA LEU A 538 5.33 43.63 -3.59
C LEU A 538 6.18 42.57 -4.29
N VAL A 539 5.92 42.31 -5.58
CA VAL A 539 6.58 41.22 -6.34
C VAL A 539 7.75 41.74 -7.18
N SER A 540 7.62 42.90 -7.83
CA SER A 540 8.75 43.59 -8.47
C SER A 540 8.38 45.04 -8.84
N GLY A 541 9.24 46.00 -8.52
CA GLY A 541 9.06 47.42 -8.87
C GLY A 541 7.70 47.98 -8.41
N ASN A 542 6.77 48.14 -9.35
CA ASN A 542 5.42 48.66 -9.15
C ASN A 542 4.33 47.56 -9.11
N ALA A 543 4.65 46.28 -9.31
CA ALA A 543 3.67 45.19 -9.30
C ALA A 543 3.45 44.65 -7.88
N ALA A 544 2.21 44.72 -7.41
CA ALA A 544 1.77 44.19 -6.13
C ALA A 544 0.81 43.03 -6.33
N LEU A 545 0.89 42.04 -5.44
CA LEU A 545 -0.11 41.01 -5.31
C LEU A 545 -1.20 41.52 -4.37
N VAL A 546 -2.42 41.67 -4.89
CA VAL A 546 -3.57 42.22 -4.17
C VAL A 546 -4.63 41.13 -4.01
N ARG A 547 -5.12 40.91 -2.78
CA ARG A 547 -6.27 40.06 -2.50
C ARG A 547 -7.55 40.88 -2.52
N TRP A 548 -8.41 40.64 -3.49
CA TRP A 548 -9.68 41.35 -3.64
C TRP A 548 -10.77 40.74 -2.78
N GLU A 549 -11.61 41.58 -2.17
CA GLU A 549 -12.80 41.18 -1.41
C GLU A 549 -13.96 40.77 -2.33
N TYR A 550 -13.68 39.90 -3.30
CA TYR A 550 -14.65 39.35 -4.24
C TYR A 550 -14.93 37.88 -3.92
N LYS A 551 -16.15 37.59 -3.44
CA LYS A 551 -16.56 36.24 -3.07
C LYS A 551 -16.89 35.43 -4.32
N GLN A 552 -16.09 34.40 -4.59
CA GLN A 552 -16.30 33.45 -5.66
C GLN A 552 -15.91 32.06 -5.17
N SER A 553 -16.71 31.04 -5.53
CA SER A 553 -16.37 29.64 -5.24
C SER A 553 -15.06 29.28 -5.93
N GLY A 554 -14.04 28.89 -5.15
CA GLY A 554 -12.75 28.45 -5.67
C GLY A 554 -12.88 27.21 -6.56
N VAL A 555 -13.87 26.34 -6.29
CA VAL A 555 -14.19 25.19 -7.13
C VAL A 555 -14.59 25.64 -8.55
N LEU A 556 -15.41 26.69 -8.67
CA LEU A 556 -15.78 27.24 -9.98
C LEU A 556 -14.56 27.84 -10.70
N VAL A 557 -13.68 28.54 -9.98
CA VAL A 557 -12.45 29.11 -10.54
C VAL A 557 -11.56 28.01 -11.13
N LEU A 558 -11.43 26.87 -10.45
CA LEU A 558 -10.70 25.70 -10.95
C LEU A 558 -11.38 25.05 -12.17
N LEU A 559 -12.71 25.00 -12.23
CA LEU A 559 -13.45 24.51 -13.41
C LEU A 559 -13.28 25.43 -14.62
N MET A 560 -13.35 26.75 -14.41
CA MET A 560 -13.07 27.75 -15.45
C MET A 560 -11.66 27.55 -16.01
N ARG A 561 -10.69 27.27 -15.13
CA ARG A 561 -9.31 26.98 -15.52
C ARG A 561 -9.19 25.76 -16.42
N LEU A 562 -9.87 24.66 -16.09
CA LEU A 562 -9.87 23.43 -16.91
C LEU A 562 -10.59 23.61 -18.25
N SER A 563 -11.55 24.53 -18.34
CA SER A 563 -12.33 24.75 -19.56
C SER A 563 -11.59 25.51 -20.67
N GLN A 564 -10.46 26.16 -20.34
CA GLN A 564 -9.72 27.00 -21.28
C GLN A 564 -8.91 26.18 -22.28
N GLU A 565 -9.16 26.40 -23.57
CA GLU A 565 -8.52 25.66 -24.66
C GLU A 565 -7.02 25.93 -24.81
N LEU A 566 -6.54 27.09 -24.35
CA LEU A 566 -5.13 27.50 -24.50
C LEU A 566 -4.21 26.95 -23.40
N TYR A 567 -4.76 26.30 -22.36
CA TYR A 567 -3.98 25.78 -21.23
C TYR A 567 -3.50 24.33 -21.38
N PHE A 568 -3.87 23.65 -22.48
CA PHE A 568 -3.46 22.26 -22.76
C PHE A 568 -1.94 22.07 -22.98
N ASP A 569 -1.16 23.15 -23.08
CA ASP A 569 0.30 23.08 -23.11
C ASP A 569 0.95 22.99 -21.71
N ARG A 570 0.21 23.32 -20.63
CA ARG A 570 0.65 23.18 -19.23
C ARG A 570 -0.04 21.99 -18.55
N ASN A 571 0.32 20.79 -19.01
CA ASN A 571 -0.28 19.53 -18.53
C ASN A 571 -0.26 19.35 -17.01
N ASP A 572 0.75 19.88 -16.32
CA ASP A 572 0.97 19.65 -14.88
C ASP A 572 -0.09 20.31 -13.98
N GLU A 573 -0.48 21.56 -14.27
CA GLU A 573 -1.49 22.27 -13.48
C GLU A 573 -2.87 21.62 -13.66
N ALA A 574 -3.24 21.28 -14.90
CA ALA A 574 -4.49 20.58 -15.18
C ALA A 574 -4.54 19.19 -14.52
N LEU A 575 -3.41 18.48 -14.47
CA LEU A 575 -3.28 17.19 -13.79
C LEU A 575 -3.58 17.31 -12.30
N LEU A 576 -3.02 18.32 -11.63
CA LEU A 576 -3.22 18.55 -10.20
C LEU A 576 -4.68 18.92 -9.89
N ILE A 577 -5.31 19.77 -10.71
CA ILE A 577 -6.73 20.13 -10.54
C ILE A 577 -7.63 18.90 -10.73
N LEU A 578 -7.35 18.08 -11.75
CA LEU A 578 -8.10 16.85 -11.96
C LEU A 578 -7.86 15.82 -10.86
N ASP A 579 -6.64 15.71 -10.30
CA ASP A 579 -6.38 14.83 -9.17
C ASP A 579 -7.17 15.23 -7.92
N LEU A 580 -7.23 16.53 -7.61
CA LEU A 580 -8.06 17.05 -6.53
C LEU A 580 -9.54 16.65 -6.70
N PHE A 581 -10.11 16.89 -7.89
CA PHE A 581 -11.49 16.50 -8.18
C PHE A 581 -11.69 14.98 -8.16
N ARG A 582 -10.72 14.21 -8.65
CA ARG A 582 -10.74 12.75 -8.58
C ARG A 582 -10.82 12.25 -7.14
N ARG A 583 -10.01 12.80 -6.24
CA ARG A 583 -10.04 12.42 -4.82
C ARG A 583 -11.36 12.78 -4.15
N MET A 584 -11.83 14.03 -4.33
CA MET A 584 -13.13 14.48 -3.82
C MET A 584 -14.28 13.55 -4.27
N VAL A 585 -14.34 13.25 -5.57
CA VAL A 585 -15.36 12.37 -6.14
C VAL A 585 -15.20 10.94 -5.64
N THR A 586 -13.97 10.49 -5.36
CA THR A 586 -13.72 9.12 -4.88
C THR A 586 -14.20 8.92 -3.44
N PHE A 587 -14.01 9.91 -2.57
CA PHE A 587 -14.26 9.76 -1.14
C PHE A 587 -15.65 10.22 -0.67
N ASN A 588 -16.31 11.13 -1.38
CA ASN A 588 -17.59 11.69 -0.94
C ASN A 588 -18.63 11.83 -2.07
N THR A 589 -19.77 11.13 -1.91
CA THR A 589 -20.88 11.15 -2.86
C THR A 589 -21.63 12.47 -2.91
N ALA A 590 -21.85 13.12 -1.77
CA ALA A 590 -22.51 14.42 -1.70
C ALA A 590 -21.69 15.49 -2.43
N VAL A 591 -20.36 15.46 -2.27
CA VAL A 591 -19.45 16.33 -3.02
C VAL A 591 -19.50 16.05 -4.52
N CYS A 592 -19.56 14.77 -4.93
CA CYS A 592 -19.76 14.40 -6.33
C CYS A 592 -21.07 15.00 -6.92
N PHE A 593 -22.18 14.92 -6.19
CA PHE A 593 -23.44 15.56 -6.60
C PHE A 593 -23.31 17.08 -6.68
N ALA A 594 -22.69 17.70 -5.69
CA ALA A 594 -22.45 19.14 -5.69
C ALA A 594 -21.63 19.56 -6.92
N LEU A 595 -20.53 18.86 -7.23
CA LEU A 595 -19.69 19.09 -8.40
C LEU A 595 -20.44 18.95 -9.74
N MET A 596 -21.48 18.11 -9.82
CA MET A 596 -22.33 18.00 -11.02
C MET A 596 -23.26 19.20 -11.21
N ASP A 597 -23.68 19.83 -10.12
CA ASP A 597 -24.68 20.90 -10.10
C ASP A 597 -24.07 22.32 -10.00
N ILE A 598 -22.74 22.44 -9.90
CA ILE A 598 -22.03 23.73 -9.88
C ILE A 598 -22.35 24.54 -11.15
N GLY A 599 -22.74 25.81 -10.93
CA GLY A 599 -23.11 26.73 -12.00
C GLY A 599 -24.60 26.78 -12.34
N SER A 600 -25.45 26.01 -11.65
CA SER A 600 -26.91 26.09 -11.79
C SER A 600 -27.55 27.27 -11.05
N SER A 601 -26.81 27.96 -10.18
CA SER A 601 -27.28 29.14 -9.44
C SER A 601 -27.11 30.43 -10.24
N SER A 602 -28.23 31.13 -10.43
CA SER A 602 -28.44 32.37 -11.16
C SER A 602 -27.74 33.61 -10.55
N HIS A 603 -26.46 33.84 -10.86
CA HIS A 603 -25.83 35.17 -10.68
C HIS A 603 -24.84 35.56 -11.79
N PHE A 604 -24.99 35.01 -13.00
CA PHE A 604 -24.38 35.62 -14.19
C PHE A 604 -25.28 36.76 -14.66
N GLN A 605 -24.98 38.00 -14.23
CA GLN A 605 -25.56 39.17 -14.88
C GLN A 605 -25.01 39.24 -16.30
N SER A 606 -25.91 38.97 -17.25
CA SER A 606 -25.77 39.29 -18.66
C SER A 606 -25.46 40.78 -18.82
N THR A 607 -24.19 41.15 -18.97
CA THR A 607 -23.85 42.37 -19.68
C THR A 607 -23.78 42.05 -21.15
N ASP A 608 -24.79 42.55 -21.85
CA ASP A 608 -24.97 42.51 -23.29
C ASP A 608 -23.69 42.92 -24.05
N MET A 609 -23.52 42.31 -25.23
CA MET A 609 -22.50 42.57 -26.26
C MET A 609 -21.24 41.69 -26.25
N GLY A 610 -21.39 40.43 -26.67
CA GLY A 610 -20.38 39.74 -27.48
C GLY A 610 -20.04 38.30 -27.06
N GLY A 611 -20.79 37.32 -27.59
CA GLY A 611 -20.44 35.90 -27.58
C GLY A 611 -21.07 35.09 -26.44
N GLN A 612 -22.01 34.21 -26.78
CA GLN A 612 -22.61 33.25 -25.85
C GLN A 612 -21.54 32.38 -25.17
N ILE A 613 -21.32 32.59 -23.87
CA ILE A 613 -20.87 31.53 -22.95
C ILE A 613 -22.00 31.29 -21.95
N GLU A 614 -23.18 30.93 -22.50
CA GLU A 614 -24.20 30.19 -21.76
C GLU A 614 -23.84 28.70 -21.89
N SER A 615 -22.86 28.24 -21.12
CA SER A 615 -22.62 26.80 -20.95
C SER A 615 -22.61 26.52 -19.46
N ASN A 616 -23.62 25.80 -18.97
CA ASN A 616 -23.57 25.17 -17.66
C ASN A 616 -22.21 24.46 -17.55
N MET A 617 -21.29 24.96 -16.71
CA MET A 617 -19.94 24.41 -16.54
C MET A 617 -20.01 23.09 -15.77
N ARG A 618 -20.56 22.06 -16.41
CA ARG A 618 -20.68 20.72 -15.83
C ARG A 618 -19.35 20.00 -15.94
N LEU A 619 -18.84 19.53 -14.79
CA LEU A 619 -17.58 18.78 -14.69
C LEU A 619 -17.46 17.67 -15.74
N VAL A 620 -18.54 16.90 -15.96
CA VAL A 620 -18.57 15.80 -16.95
C VAL A 620 -18.33 16.30 -18.38
N GLU A 621 -18.92 17.43 -18.77
CA GLU A 621 -18.79 17.99 -20.11
C GLU A 621 -17.37 18.56 -20.33
N ILE A 622 -16.80 19.18 -19.30
CA ILE A 622 -15.42 19.68 -19.29
C ILE A 622 -14.44 18.51 -19.46
N ILE A 623 -14.56 17.46 -18.64
CA ILE A 623 -13.69 16.28 -18.72
C ILE A 623 -13.80 15.59 -20.07
N CYS A 624 -15.02 15.39 -20.59
CA CYS A 624 -15.21 14.75 -21.89
C CYS A 624 -14.59 15.57 -23.03
N THR A 625 -14.71 16.90 -22.97
CA THR A 625 -14.10 17.81 -23.95
C THR A 625 -12.58 17.78 -23.86
N LEU A 626 -12.04 17.77 -22.64
CA LEU A 626 -10.61 17.65 -22.36
C LEU A 626 -10.07 16.34 -22.95
N VAL A 627 -10.59 15.18 -22.54
CA VAL A 627 -10.17 13.84 -23.00
C VAL A 627 -10.18 13.73 -24.52
N ARG A 628 -11.23 14.21 -25.18
CA ARG A 628 -11.37 14.15 -26.64
C ARG A 628 -10.24 14.93 -27.35
N LYS A 629 -9.78 16.05 -26.79
CA LYS A 629 -8.79 16.94 -27.40
C LYS A 629 -7.33 16.57 -27.09
N LEU A 630 -7.05 15.68 -26.15
CA LEU A 630 -5.68 15.32 -25.76
C LEU A 630 -4.87 14.72 -26.90
N SER A 631 -3.59 15.09 -26.98
CA SER A 631 -2.61 14.56 -27.93
C SER A 631 -1.90 13.32 -27.36
N PRO A 632 -1.48 12.34 -28.19
CA PRO A 632 -0.80 11.13 -27.74
C PRO A 632 0.63 11.40 -27.26
N THR A 633 0.74 11.98 -26.06
CA THR A 633 1.97 12.30 -25.34
C THR A 633 1.89 11.72 -23.93
N SER A 634 3.01 11.59 -23.21
CA SER A 634 3.03 11.10 -21.82
C SER A 634 2.09 11.92 -20.90
N GLY A 635 2.16 13.25 -20.96
CA GLY A 635 1.25 14.14 -20.21
C GLY A 635 -0.22 14.02 -20.66
N GLY A 636 -0.46 13.85 -21.96
CA GLY A 636 -1.80 13.59 -22.49
C GLY A 636 -2.39 12.27 -22.00
N ALA A 637 -1.59 11.21 -21.93
CA ALA A 637 -2.01 9.91 -21.40
C ALA A 637 -2.33 9.98 -19.90
N ALA A 638 -1.53 10.71 -19.11
CA ALA A 638 -1.77 10.92 -17.68
C ALA A 638 -3.04 11.73 -17.42
N LEU A 639 -3.27 12.83 -18.15
CA LEU A 639 -4.52 13.61 -18.07
C LEU A 639 -5.74 12.76 -18.46
N MET A 640 -5.62 11.96 -19.52
CA MET A 640 -6.66 11.05 -19.96
C MET A 640 -6.98 10.00 -18.89
N SER A 641 -5.96 9.49 -18.20
CA SER A 641 -6.09 8.53 -17.11
C SER A 641 -6.95 9.11 -16.00
N VAL A 642 -6.58 10.28 -15.46
CA VAL A 642 -7.30 10.91 -14.34
C VAL A 642 -8.72 11.29 -14.77
N GLY A 643 -8.90 11.86 -15.96
CA GLY A 643 -10.22 12.23 -16.49
C GLY A 643 -11.17 11.02 -16.62
N ILE A 644 -10.70 9.93 -17.21
CA ILE A 644 -11.51 8.69 -17.33
C ILE A 644 -11.76 8.07 -15.96
N ASN A 645 -10.80 8.15 -15.03
CA ASN A 645 -10.97 7.64 -13.67
C ASN A 645 -12.11 8.38 -12.95
N ILE A 646 -12.18 9.71 -13.06
CA ILE A 646 -13.29 10.49 -12.51
C ILE A 646 -14.63 10.00 -13.09
N LEU A 647 -14.73 9.87 -14.41
CA LEU A 647 -15.95 9.37 -15.06
C LEU A 647 -16.32 7.96 -14.58
N ALA A 648 -15.34 7.06 -14.45
CA ALA A 648 -15.56 5.71 -13.95
C ALA A 648 -16.09 5.70 -12.50
N LYS A 649 -15.51 6.53 -11.63
CA LYS A 649 -15.97 6.69 -10.25
C LYS A 649 -17.40 7.22 -10.22
N MET A 650 -17.72 8.24 -11.01
CA MET A 650 -19.08 8.80 -11.11
C MET A 650 -20.13 7.78 -11.60
N LEU A 651 -19.74 6.73 -12.34
CA LEU A 651 -20.64 5.67 -12.82
C LEU A 651 -20.92 4.56 -11.78
N ARG A 652 -20.00 4.28 -10.85
CA ARG A 652 -20.05 3.12 -9.94
C ARG A 652 -20.95 3.30 -8.72
N TRP A 653 -21.53 4.48 -8.52
CA TRP A 653 -22.31 4.76 -7.30
C TRP A 653 -23.66 4.04 -7.33
N PRO A 654 -23.97 3.21 -6.33
CA PRO A 654 -25.21 2.46 -6.30
C PRO A 654 -26.42 3.38 -6.17
N ASP A 655 -27.50 3.05 -6.87
CA ASP A 655 -28.84 3.49 -6.49
C ASP A 655 -29.08 3.05 -5.04
N VAL A 656 -29.02 4.00 -4.11
CA VAL A 656 -29.24 3.76 -2.68
C VAL A 656 -30.65 3.21 -2.48
N SER A 657 -30.74 1.89 -2.38
CA SER A 657 -31.87 1.17 -1.80
C SER A 657 -31.72 1.12 -0.28
N THR A 658 -31.65 2.28 0.36
CA THR A 658 -31.83 2.40 1.80
C THR A 658 -32.47 3.73 2.13
N THR A 659 -33.48 3.63 2.97
CA THR A 659 -34.36 4.68 3.47
C THR A 659 -33.59 5.88 4.05
N CYS A 660 -33.63 7.05 3.42
CA CYS A 660 -34.27 8.28 3.94
C CYS A 660 -33.84 9.57 3.19
N PHE A 661 -34.84 10.46 3.05
CA PHE A 661 -34.82 11.87 2.63
C PHE A 661 -34.51 12.29 1.17
N SER A 662 -35.60 12.77 0.54
CA SER A 662 -35.72 13.58 -0.69
C SER A 662 -35.69 12.86 -2.05
N LYS A 663 -36.72 12.06 -2.29
CA LYS A 663 -37.10 11.42 -3.56
C LYS A 663 -37.47 12.39 -4.71
N MET A 664 -37.15 13.68 -4.62
CA MET A 664 -37.56 14.71 -5.59
C MET A 664 -36.40 15.54 -6.18
N HIS A 665 -35.19 15.47 -5.59
CA HIS A 665 -33.98 16.11 -6.15
C HIS A 665 -33.00 15.12 -6.81
N LEU A 666 -33.18 13.81 -6.58
CA LEU A 666 -32.32 12.72 -7.10
C LEU A 666 -32.62 12.32 -8.56
N LEU A 667 -33.59 12.96 -9.24
CA LEU A 667 -33.95 12.61 -10.62
C LEU A 667 -33.04 13.28 -11.68
N TYR A 668 -32.23 14.27 -11.29
CA TYR A 668 -31.41 15.04 -12.24
C TYR A 668 -29.96 14.57 -12.37
N SER A 669 -29.49 13.67 -11.49
CA SER A 669 -28.07 13.34 -11.32
C SER A 669 -27.83 11.82 -11.22
N SER A 670 -28.45 11.04 -12.10
CA SER A 670 -28.30 9.57 -12.13
C SER A 670 -27.04 9.13 -12.90
N PRO A 671 -26.43 7.97 -12.55
CA PRO A 671 -25.35 7.34 -13.32
C PRO A 671 -25.67 7.21 -14.82
N SER A 672 -26.95 7.03 -15.17
CA SER A 672 -27.43 6.98 -16.55
C SER A 672 -27.16 8.28 -17.35
N ARG A 673 -27.16 9.45 -16.69
CA ARG A 673 -26.89 10.74 -17.34
C ARG A 673 -25.39 10.95 -17.58
N VAL A 674 -24.53 10.50 -16.66
CA VAL A 674 -23.06 10.52 -16.84
C VAL A 674 -22.69 9.63 -18.03
N SER A 675 -23.24 8.43 -18.11
CA SER A 675 -23.03 7.53 -19.26
C SER A 675 -23.57 8.11 -20.56
N GLU A 676 -24.75 8.74 -20.57
CA GLU A 676 -25.31 9.35 -21.77
C GLU A 676 -24.43 10.50 -22.28
N LEU A 677 -23.98 11.39 -21.39
CA LEU A 677 -23.11 12.51 -21.74
C LEU A 677 -21.73 12.04 -22.24
N ALA A 678 -21.12 11.07 -21.56
CA ALA A 678 -19.82 10.53 -21.96
C ALA A 678 -19.87 9.81 -23.32
N LEU A 679 -20.92 9.02 -23.56
CA LEU A 679 -21.13 8.34 -24.84
C LEU A 679 -21.44 9.33 -25.97
N LYS A 680 -22.28 10.36 -25.70
CA LYS A 680 -22.58 11.42 -26.66
C LYS A 680 -21.35 12.26 -27.03
N ALA A 681 -20.44 12.47 -26.09
CA ALA A 681 -19.21 13.21 -26.31
C ALA A 681 -18.20 12.45 -27.19
N ASN A 682 -18.42 11.15 -27.46
CA ASN A 682 -17.58 10.31 -28.30
C ASN A 682 -16.08 10.39 -27.94
N ILE A 683 -15.76 10.25 -26.64
CA ILE A 683 -14.42 10.51 -26.08
C ILE A 683 -13.28 9.66 -26.70
N PHE A 684 -13.61 8.53 -27.33
CA PHE A 684 -12.65 7.62 -27.96
C PHE A 684 -12.73 7.60 -29.50
N ASP A 685 -13.52 8.49 -30.12
CA ASP A 685 -13.78 8.55 -31.57
C ASP A 685 -14.32 7.23 -32.14
N PHE A 686 -15.40 6.69 -31.56
CA PHE A 686 -16.17 5.56 -32.10
C PHE A 686 -16.67 5.90 -33.51
N SER A 687 -16.53 4.96 -34.47
CA SER A 687 -17.00 5.16 -35.84
C SER A 687 -18.53 5.18 -35.87
N ASN A 688 -19.13 6.35 -36.11
CA ASN A 688 -20.56 6.47 -36.33
C ASN A 688 -20.94 5.67 -37.57
N GLY A 689 -21.69 4.57 -37.39
CA GLY A 689 -22.12 3.65 -38.43
C GLY A 689 -22.70 4.34 -39.67
N ARG A 690 -21.86 4.51 -40.70
CA ARG A 690 -22.28 4.75 -42.08
C ARG A 690 -21.52 3.79 -42.98
N ASN A 691 -22.19 2.67 -43.26
CA ASN A 691 -22.18 1.90 -44.51
C ASN A 691 -20.84 1.80 -45.26
N ASP A 692 -19.88 1.05 -44.73
CA ASP A 692 -18.95 0.28 -45.57
C ASP A 692 -18.68 -1.09 -44.94
N PRO A 693 -19.37 -2.15 -45.39
CA PRO A 693 -19.29 -3.50 -44.79
C PRO A 693 -18.14 -4.35 -45.36
N SER A 694 -17.07 -3.75 -45.89
CA SER A 694 -15.95 -4.52 -46.43
C SER A 694 -14.59 -3.90 -46.09
N SER A 695 -13.83 -4.64 -45.27
CA SER A 695 -12.42 -4.49 -44.86
C SER A 695 -12.12 -3.72 -43.55
N GLY A 696 -11.96 -4.47 -42.46
CA GLY A 696 -10.92 -4.24 -41.43
C GLY A 696 -11.03 -3.04 -40.47
N SER A 697 -12.19 -2.39 -40.29
CA SER A 697 -12.27 -1.13 -39.52
C SER A 697 -12.49 -1.27 -37.99
N TRP A 698 -12.21 -2.42 -37.37
CA TRP A 698 -12.52 -2.66 -35.95
C TRP A 698 -11.27 -2.75 -35.08
N PHE A 699 -10.70 -1.60 -34.77
CA PHE A 699 -9.91 -1.40 -33.57
C PHE A 699 -10.28 -0.02 -33.07
N LEU A 700 -10.73 0.09 -31.81
CA LEU A 700 -10.88 1.37 -31.16
C LEU A 700 -9.64 2.23 -31.42
N SER A 701 -9.91 3.50 -31.77
CA SER A 701 -9.01 4.44 -32.42
C SER A 701 -7.54 4.16 -32.13
N GLY A 702 -6.69 4.12 -33.16
CA GLY A 702 -5.24 4.02 -32.96
C GLY A 702 -4.68 5.05 -31.98
N LYS A 703 -5.44 6.12 -31.68
CA LYS A 703 -5.21 7.05 -30.57
C LYS A 703 -5.27 6.39 -29.19
N LEU A 704 -6.36 5.71 -28.81
CA LEU A 704 -6.48 5.06 -27.49
C LEU A 704 -5.41 3.98 -27.28
N ALA A 705 -5.24 3.08 -28.26
CA ALA A 705 -4.21 2.05 -28.20
C ALA A 705 -2.79 2.64 -28.02
N LYS A 706 -2.47 3.71 -28.77
CA LYS A 706 -1.19 4.43 -28.59
C LYS A 706 -1.07 5.07 -27.22
N MET A 707 -2.14 5.68 -26.71
CA MET A 707 -2.15 6.27 -25.37
C MET A 707 -1.91 5.24 -24.27
N LEU A 708 -2.51 4.05 -24.36
CA LEU A 708 -2.27 2.95 -23.41
C LEU A 708 -0.80 2.52 -23.38
N LEU A 709 -0.20 2.38 -24.57
CA LEU A 709 1.22 2.02 -24.69
C LEU A 709 2.13 3.12 -24.14
N ILE A 710 1.85 4.39 -24.46
CA ILE A 710 2.60 5.53 -23.94
C ILE A 710 2.51 5.58 -22.41
N ASP A 711 1.33 5.37 -21.83
CA ASP A 711 1.15 5.34 -20.38
C ASP A 711 1.98 4.23 -19.74
N CYS A 712 1.94 3.03 -20.32
CA CYS A 712 2.70 1.87 -19.84
C CYS A 712 4.23 2.08 -19.93
N GLU A 713 4.73 2.65 -21.03
CA GLU A 713 6.16 2.79 -21.28
C GLU A 713 6.78 4.03 -20.64
N GLN A 714 6.05 5.15 -20.58
CA GLN A 714 6.61 6.48 -20.28
C GLN A 714 6.16 7.06 -18.94
N ASN A 715 4.97 6.71 -18.43
CA ASN A 715 4.47 7.24 -17.16
C ASN A 715 4.85 6.32 -15.99
N ASP A 716 5.04 6.89 -14.80
CA ASP A 716 5.34 6.14 -13.56
C ASP A 716 4.05 5.66 -12.84
N SER A 717 2.95 5.50 -13.56
CA SER A 717 1.59 5.45 -12.99
C SER A 717 0.97 4.05 -12.92
N TYR A 718 1.73 2.96 -12.86
CA TYR A 718 1.18 1.60 -12.73
C TYR A 718 0.12 1.24 -13.79
N CYS A 719 0.32 1.69 -15.04
CA CYS A 719 -0.64 1.58 -16.14
C CYS A 719 -2.03 2.19 -15.82
N SER A 720 -2.06 3.31 -15.08
CA SER A 720 -3.27 3.95 -14.58
C SER A 720 -4.33 4.21 -15.65
N LEU A 721 -3.93 4.54 -16.89
CA LEU A 721 -4.87 4.78 -17.97
C LEU A 721 -5.59 3.48 -18.36
N THR A 722 -4.85 2.39 -18.50
CA THR A 722 -5.41 1.08 -18.83
C THR A 722 -6.41 0.65 -17.76
N ILE A 723 -6.02 0.75 -16.49
CA ILE A 723 -6.90 0.43 -15.37
C ILE A 723 -8.15 1.32 -15.37
N SER A 724 -8.00 2.62 -15.61
CA SER A 724 -9.13 3.56 -15.64
C SER A 724 -10.10 3.29 -16.78
N VAL A 725 -9.61 2.92 -17.97
CA VAL A 725 -10.44 2.52 -19.11
C VAL A 725 -11.23 1.23 -18.82
N LEU A 726 -10.59 0.25 -18.18
CA LEU A 726 -11.25 -1.00 -17.80
C LEU A 726 -12.28 -0.77 -16.68
N ASP A 727 -11.95 0.07 -15.69
CA ASP A 727 -12.89 0.45 -14.63
C ASP A 727 -14.09 1.23 -15.18
N PHE A 728 -13.87 2.12 -16.14
CA PHE A 728 -14.93 2.83 -16.87
C PHE A 728 -15.80 1.86 -17.66
N THR A 729 -15.19 0.87 -18.33
CA THR A 729 -15.92 -0.18 -19.07
C THR A 729 -16.80 -1.01 -18.13
N LEU A 730 -16.28 -1.41 -16.96
CA LEU A 730 -17.06 -2.08 -15.91
C LEU A 730 -18.24 -1.21 -15.44
N GLY A 731 -18.01 0.07 -15.16
CA GLY A 731 -19.07 1.00 -14.75
C GLY A 731 -20.16 1.14 -15.80
N LEU A 732 -19.80 1.24 -17.09
CA LEU A 732 -20.76 1.26 -18.20
C LEU A 732 -21.58 -0.04 -18.28
N MET A 733 -20.96 -1.20 -18.08
CA MET A 733 -21.67 -2.49 -18.06
C MET A 733 -22.70 -2.57 -16.92
N GLU A 734 -22.39 -1.97 -15.76
CA GLU A 734 -23.29 -1.95 -14.60
C GLU A 734 -24.51 -1.06 -14.79
N THR A 735 -24.43 -0.02 -15.62
CA THR A 735 -25.59 0.80 -15.98
C THR A 735 -26.67 0.03 -16.79
N GLY A 736 -26.32 -1.14 -17.35
CA GLY A 736 -27.23 -1.93 -18.19
C GLY A 736 -27.54 -1.31 -19.55
N LEU A 737 -26.85 -0.24 -19.95
CA LEU A 737 -27.03 0.42 -21.24
C LEU A 737 -26.51 -0.44 -22.39
N LYS A 738 -27.41 -0.86 -23.28
CA LYS A 738 -27.08 -1.59 -24.51
C LYS A 738 -26.77 -0.58 -25.65
N ASN A 739 -25.50 -0.23 -25.81
CA ASN A 739 -25.00 0.71 -26.83
C ASN A 739 -23.79 0.11 -27.56
N ASP A 740 -23.69 0.31 -28.88
CA ASP A 740 -22.60 -0.19 -29.74
C ASP A 740 -21.21 0.25 -29.24
N ALA A 741 -21.09 1.48 -28.72
CA ALA A 741 -19.83 1.98 -28.14
C ALA A 741 -19.39 1.21 -26.88
N VAL A 742 -20.34 0.73 -26.08
CA VAL A 742 -20.06 -0.12 -24.91
C VAL A 742 -19.59 -1.50 -25.37
N GLN A 743 -20.22 -2.05 -26.41
CA GLN A 743 -19.78 -3.30 -27.02
C GLN A 743 -18.35 -3.18 -27.55
N ASP A 744 -18.04 -2.11 -28.28
CA ASP A 744 -16.70 -1.89 -28.82
C ASP A 744 -15.65 -1.82 -27.70
N LEU A 745 -15.93 -1.12 -26.60
CA LEU A 745 -15.04 -1.05 -25.43
C LEU A 745 -14.80 -2.41 -24.77
N ILE A 746 -15.85 -3.22 -24.60
CA ILE A 746 -15.73 -4.59 -24.07
C ILE A 746 -14.83 -5.42 -24.98
N VAL A 747 -15.08 -5.36 -26.28
CA VAL A 747 -14.32 -6.09 -27.29
C VAL A 747 -12.86 -5.67 -27.27
N PHE A 748 -12.56 -4.37 -27.21
CA PHE A 748 -11.19 -3.88 -27.12
C PHE A 748 -10.51 -4.34 -25.83
N SER A 749 -11.21 -4.31 -24.70
CA SER A 749 -10.68 -4.79 -23.42
C SER A 749 -10.26 -6.27 -23.50
N VAL A 750 -11.08 -7.11 -24.13
CA VAL A 750 -10.83 -8.56 -24.19
C VAL A 750 -9.95 -8.97 -25.38
N GLN A 751 -10.13 -8.42 -26.59
CA GLN A 751 -9.37 -8.83 -27.78
C GLN A 751 -8.06 -8.06 -27.95
N TYR A 752 -7.98 -6.81 -27.49
CA TYR A 752 -6.76 -6.02 -27.60
C TYR A 752 -5.96 -6.06 -26.29
N VAL A 753 -6.53 -5.64 -25.16
CA VAL A 753 -5.76 -5.53 -23.91
C VAL A 753 -5.32 -6.91 -23.42
N LEU A 754 -6.24 -7.87 -23.20
CA LEU A 754 -5.90 -9.22 -22.72
C LEU A 754 -4.81 -9.91 -23.57
N VAL A 755 -4.89 -9.77 -24.89
CA VAL A 755 -4.04 -10.52 -25.82
C VAL A 755 -2.67 -9.87 -25.97
N ASN A 756 -2.58 -8.54 -25.87
CA ASN A 756 -1.35 -7.81 -26.17
C ASN A 756 -0.59 -7.34 -24.93
N HIS A 757 -1.22 -7.22 -23.76
CA HIS A 757 -0.58 -6.64 -22.57
C HIS A 757 0.62 -7.46 -22.10
N GLU A 758 0.67 -8.77 -22.36
CA GLU A 758 1.83 -9.63 -22.06
C GLU A 758 3.10 -9.14 -22.77
N TYR A 759 2.97 -8.48 -23.93
CA TYR A 759 4.09 -8.02 -24.76
C TYR A 759 4.43 -6.53 -24.56
N TRP A 760 3.74 -5.83 -23.66
CA TRP A 760 4.03 -4.43 -23.37
C TRP A 760 5.32 -4.29 -22.56
N LYS A 761 5.98 -3.13 -22.68
CA LYS A 761 7.17 -2.81 -21.89
C LYS A 761 6.75 -2.09 -20.62
N TYR A 762 6.68 -2.84 -19.53
CA TYR A 762 6.41 -2.30 -18.20
C TYR A 762 7.70 -1.73 -17.60
N LYS A 763 7.60 -0.57 -16.95
CA LYS A 763 8.70 -0.05 -16.11
C LYS A 763 8.95 -0.97 -14.92
N VAL A 764 7.88 -1.47 -14.30
CA VAL A 764 7.91 -2.39 -13.18
C VAL A 764 7.23 -3.70 -13.59
N LYS A 765 7.96 -4.82 -13.52
CA LYS A 765 7.50 -6.09 -14.12
C LYS A 765 6.18 -6.60 -13.55
N HIS A 766 5.95 -6.46 -12.23
CA HIS A 766 4.75 -7.00 -11.60
C HIS A 766 3.46 -6.24 -11.96
N ASP A 767 3.55 -5.02 -12.50
CA ASP A 767 2.38 -4.23 -12.94
C ASP A 767 1.55 -4.91 -14.02
N ARG A 768 2.19 -5.79 -14.80
CA ARG A 768 1.50 -6.64 -15.77
C ARG A 768 0.37 -7.45 -15.15
N TRP A 769 0.52 -7.87 -13.90
CA TRP A 769 -0.49 -8.65 -13.19
C TRP A 769 -1.70 -7.81 -12.81
N ARG A 770 -1.51 -6.51 -12.51
CA ARG A 770 -2.62 -5.58 -12.26
C ARG A 770 -3.51 -5.42 -13.49
N VAL A 771 -2.90 -5.23 -14.66
CA VAL A 771 -3.62 -5.17 -15.95
C VAL A 771 -4.31 -6.50 -16.24
N THR A 772 -3.61 -7.62 -16.03
CA THR A 772 -4.16 -8.97 -16.21
C THR A 772 -5.42 -9.17 -15.38
N LEU A 773 -5.33 -8.96 -14.06
CA LEU A 773 -6.44 -9.15 -13.13
C LEU A 773 -7.63 -8.27 -13.48
N LYS A 774 -7.39 -7.01 -13.83
CA LYS A 774 -8.45 -6.05 -14.17
C LYS A 774 -9.17 -6.42 -15.48
N VAL A 775 -8.45 -6.90 -16.50
CA VAL A 775 -9.07 -7.39 -17.74
C VAL A 775 -9.87 -8.68 -17.48
N LEU A 776 -9.35 -9.58 -16.65
CA LEU A 776 -10.07 -10.80 -16.26
C LEU A 776 -11.35 -10.46 -15.48
N GLU A 777 -11.36 -9.40 -14.66
CA GLU A 777 -12.55 -8.88 -14.00
C GLU A 777 -13.62 -8.42 -15.02
N VAL A 778 -13.23 -7.64 -16.04
CA VAL A 778 -14.11 -7.25 -17.16
C VAL A 778 -14.71 -8.48 -17.84
N MET A 779 -13.87 -9.47 -18.16
CA MET A 779 -14.29 -10.71 -18.81
C MET A 779 -15.27 -11.50 -17.94
N LYS A 780 -14.96 -11.67 -16.64
CA LYS A 780 -15.82 -12.37 -15.66
C LYS A 780 -17.18 -11.67 -15.55
N LYS A 781 -17.20 -10.35 -15.39
CA LYS A 781 -18.44 -9.56 -15.33
C LYS A 781 -19.25 -9.75 -16.62
N CYS A 782 -18.59 -9.66 -17.78
CA CYS A 782 -19.22 -9.84 -19.09
C CYS A 782 -19.89 -11.22 -19.20
N ILE A 783 -19.18 -12.30 -18.87
CA ILE A 783 -19.75 -13.65 -18.91
C ILE A 783 -20.94 -13.76 -17.96
N THR A 784 -20.87 -13.20 -16.76
CA THR A 784 -21.98 -13.26 -15.80
C THR A 784 -23.21 -12.45 -16.26
N SER A 785 -23.02 -11.28 -16.87
CA SER A 785 -24.10 -10.37 -17.29
C SER A 785 -24.81 -10.75 -18.58
N ILE A 786 -24.21 -11.60 -19.43
CA ILE A 786 -24.84 -12.08 -20.67
C ILE A 786 -26.17 -12.78 -20.37
N SER A 787 -27.27 -12.22 -20.87
CA SER A 787 -28.58 -12.86 -20.97
C SER A 787 -28.72 -13.55 -22.33
N CYS A 788 -29.18 -14.80 -22.39
CA CYS A 788 -29.31 -15.60 -23.63
C CYS A 788 -30.39 -15.08 -24.63
N SER A 789 -30.69 -13.78 -24.67
CA SER A 789 -31.82 -13.22 -25.44
C SER A 789 -31.51 -11.91 -26.19
N GLY A 790 -30.28 -11.40 -26.17
CA GLY A 790 -29.91 -10.14 -26.84
C GLY A 790 -28.89 -10.32 -27.98
N LYS A 791 -29.12 -9.68 -29.15
CA LYS A 791 -28.19 -9.71 -30.31
C LYS A 791 -26.76 -9.25 -30.01
N LEU A 792 -26.62 -8.26 -29.12
CA LEU A 792 -25.34 -7.75 -28.62
C LEU A 792 -24.61 -8.78 -27.75
N ASP A 793 -25.39 -9.51 -26.94
CA ASP A 793 -24.88 -10.52 -26.02
C ASP A 793 -24.38 -11.77 -26.81
N GLU A 794 -25.04 -12.12 -27.92
CA GLU A 794 -24.61 -13.18 -28.85
C GLU A 794 -23.27 -12.87 -29.54
N ALA A 795 -23.06 -11.63 -29.99
CA ALA A 795 -21.84 -11.24 -30.69
C ALA A 795 -20.59 -11.24 -29.78
N ILE A 796 -20.76 -10.88 -28.50
CA ILE A 796 -19.68 -10.96 -27.51
C ILE A 796 -19.41 -12.42 -27.14
N LEU A 797 -20.48 -13.21 -26.96
CA LEU A 797 -20.38 -14.62 -26.65
C LEU A 797 -19.64 -15.41 -27.75
N ASP A 798 -19.95 -15.17 -29.02
CA ASP A 798 -19.27 -15.81 -30.14
C ASP A 798 -17.76 -15.51 -30.11
N ARG A 799 -17.36 -14.25 -29.86
CA ARG A 799 -15.94 -13.89 -29.75
C ARG A 799 -15.25 -14.59 -28.58
N LEU A 800 -15.87 -14.64 -27.40
CA LEU A 800 -15.30 -15.32 -26.24
C LEU A 800 -15.14 -16.83 -26.44
N LEU A 801 -16.04 -17.47 -27.20
CA LEU A 801 -16.01 -18.91 -27.44
C LEU A 801 -15.23 -19.34 -28.69
N SER A 802 -14.99 -18.43 -29.64
CA SER A 802 -14.39 -18.73 -30.94
C SER A 802 -12.98 -18.16 -31.13
N ASP A 803 -12.57 -17.14 -30.36
CA ASP A 803 -11.26 -16.49 -30.54
C ASP A 803 -10.11 -17.25 -29.84
N SER A 804 -9.31 -17.93 -30.65
CA SER A 804 -8.15 -18.71 -30.19
C SER A 804 -7.07 -17.89 -29.44
N SER A 805 -6.98 -16.58 -29.70
CA SER A 805 -5.96 -15.73 -29.05
C SER A 805 -6.29 -15.46 -27.58
N ILE A 806 -7.58 -15.29 -27.29
CA ILE A 806 -8.11 -15.19 -25.92
C ILE A 806 -7.81 -16.49 -25.18
N HIS A 807 -8.16 -17.64 -25.77
CA HIS A 807 -7.96 -18.95 -25.13
C HIS A 807 -6.49 -19.25 -24.87
N SER A 808 -5.62 -18.96 -25.84
CA SER A 808 -4.17 -19.10 -25.70
C SER A 808 -3.63 -18.31 -24.49
N THR A 809 -4.12 -17.09 -24.28
CA THR A 809 -3.69 -16.25 -23.16
C THR A 809 -4.13 -16.84 -21.81
N LEU A 810 -5.39 -17.28 -21.70
CA LEU A 810 -5.91 -17.91 -20.48
C LEU A 810 -5.14 -19.19 -20.13
N PHE A 811 -4.83 -20.03 -21.13
CA PHE A 811 -4.11 -21.27 -20.91
C PHE A 811 -2.65 -21.05 -20.52
N ARG A 812 -1.97 -20.01 -21.03
CA ARG A 812 -0.61 -19.67 -20.57
C ARG A 812 -0.53 -19.37 -19.08
N ILE A 813 -1.58 -18.76 -18.52
CA ILE A 813 -1.65 -18.44 -17.08
C ILE A 813 -1.89 -19.72 -16.26
N VAL A 814 -2.93 -20.50 -16.59
CA VAL A 814 -3.34 -21.69 -15.80
C VAL A 814 -2.45 -22.91 -16.01
N CYS A 815 -1.79 -23.06 -17.15
CA CYS A 815 -0.91 -24.19 -17.44
C CYS A 815 0.48 -24.06 -16.75
N THR A 816 0.47 -23.68 -15.47
CA THR A 816 1.63 -23.64 -14.56
C THR A 816 1.56 -24.84 -13.60
N THR A 817 2.68 -25.50 -13.32
CA THR A 817 2.74 -26.64 -12.40
C THR A 817 3.12 -26.22 -10.98
N THR A 818 2.76 -27.02 -9.98
CA THR A 818 3.18 -26.83 -8.57
C THR A 818 4.69 -26.72 -8.44
N GLN A 819 5.43 -27.61 -9.12
CA GLN A 819 6.90 -27.55 -9.13
C GLN A 819 7.43 -26.24 -9.74
N ALA A 820 6.78 -25.71 -10.78
CA ALA A 820 7.19 -24.43 -11.37
C ALA A 820 6.94 -23.28 -10.38
N LEU A 821 5.78 -23.26 -9.71
CA LEU A 821 5.48 -22.26 -8.68
C LEU A 821 6.46 -22.34 -7.50
N GLU A 822 6.75 -23.55 -7.00
CA GLU A 822 7.70 -23.75 -5.91
C GLU A 822 9.11 -23.27 -6.27
N ARG A 823 9.58 -23.57 -7.48
CA ARG A 823 10.90 -23.10 -7.95
C ARG A 823 10.99 -21.59 -8.03
N LEU A 824 9.91 -20.88 -8.35
CA LEU A 824 9.93 -19.41 -8.38
C LEU A 824 10.23 -18.84 -6.99
N TYR A 825 9.74 -19.46 -5.92
CA TYR A 825 10.01 -18.99 -4.56
C TYR A 825 11.42 -19.28 -4.05
N PHE A 826 12.10 -20.29 -4.60
CA PHE A 826 13.52 -20.53 -4.31
C PHE A 826 14.44 -19.70 -5.23
N SER A 827 13.89 -19.12 -6.30
CA SER A 827 14.61 -18.30 -7.25
C SER A 827 14.66 -16.86 -6.78
N ARG A 828 15.82 -16.43 -6.27
CA ARG A 828 16.12 -15.03 -5.90
C ARG A 828 16.10 -14.03 -7.07
N LEU A 829 15.89 -14.49 -8.31
CA LEU A 829 15.78 -13.66 -9.51
C LEU A 829 14.37 -13.13 -9.78
N VAL A 830 13.38 -13.56 -8.99
CA VAL A 830 11.96 -13.23 -9.18
C VAL A 830 11.44 -12.59 -7.90
N ASP A 831 10.88 -11.38 -8.02
CA ASP A 831 10.29 -10.67 -6.89
C ASP A 831 9.05 -11.41 -6.36
N LEU A 832 8.83 -11.38 -5.05
CA LEU A 832 7.68 -12.04 -4.41
C LEU A 832 6.35 -11.55 -4.99
N THR A 833 6.22 -10.24 -5.23
CA THR A 833 5.04 -9.59 -5.83
C THR A 833 4.73 -10.11 -7.24
N GLU A 834 5.76 -10.55 -7.98
CA GLU A 834 5.57 -11.16 -9.29
C GLU A 834 4.95 -12.56 -9.18
N ILE A 835 5.30 -13.31 -8.14
CA ILE A 835 4.76 -14.65 -7.85
C ILE A 835 3.31 -14.53 -7.36
N GLU A 836 3.05 -13.60 -6.44
CA GLU A 836 1.70 -13.32 -5.93
C GLU A 836 0.74 -12.89 -7.06
N GLY A 837 1.19 -11.97 -7.92
CA GLY A 837 0.41 -11.54 -9.08
C GLY A 837 0.06 -12.69 -10.04
N LEU A 838 0.99 -13.63 -10.24
CA LEU A 838 0.75 -14.85 -11.02
C LEU A 838 -0.29 -15.76 -10.34
N GLN A 839 -0.18 -15.98 -9.03
CA GLN A 839 -1.12 -16.80 -8.27
C GLN A 839 -2.55 -16.24 -8.34
N MET A 840 -2.69 -14.92 -8.17
CA MET A 840 -3.99 -14.24 -8.29
C MET A 840 -4.58 -14.36 -9.70
N ALA A 841 -3.72 -14.29 -10.73
CA ALA A 841 -4.15 -14.49 -12.12
C ALA A 841 -4.60 -15.94 -12.35
N ILE A 842 -3.89 -16.94 -11.82
CA ILE A 842 -4.29 -18.36 -11.89
C ILE A 842 -5.67 -18.55 -11.27
N CYS A 843 -5.90 -18.07 -10.04
CA CYS A 843 -7.22 -18.13 -9.39
C CYS A 843 -8.33 -17.51 -10.24
N SER A 844 -8.09 -16.30 -10.77
CA SER A 844 -9.07 -15.56 -11.57
C SER A 844 -9.43 -16.28 -12.87
N VAL A 845 -8.44 -16.88 -13.55
CA VAL A 845 -8.69 -17.66 -14.77
C VAL A 845 -9.42 -18.97 -14.46
N LEU A 846 -9.08 -19.67 -13.38
CA LEU A 846 -9.81 -20.88 -12.95
C LEU A 846 -11.29 -20.59 -12.70
N ASP A 847 -11.59 -19.46 -12.06
CA ASP A 847 -12.97 -18.97 -11.89
C ASP A 847 -13.66 -18.70 -13.23
N ILE A 848 -13.00 -18.03 -14.18
CA ILE A 848 -13.54 -17.75 -15.51
C ILE A 848 -13.82 -19.05 -16.26
N LEU A 849 -12.89 -20.01 -16.24
CA LEU A 849 -13.08 -21.33 -16.86
C LEU A 849 -14.29 -22.03 -16.25
N PHE A 850 -14.40 -22.04 -14.92
CA PHE A 850 -15.56 -22.62 -14.22
C PHE A 850 -16.89 -21.98 -14.64
N ILE A 851 -16.95 -20.64 -14.72
CA ILE A 851 -18.17 -19.91 -15.12
C ILE A 851 -18.50 -20.18 -16.60
N MET A 852 -17.51 -20.14 -17.50
CA MET A 852 -17.73 -20.42 -18.92
C MET A 852 -18.26 -21.84 -19.15
N LEU A 853 -17.64 -22.84 -18.52
CA LEU A 853 -18.05 -24.24 -18.67
C LEU A 853 -19.43 -24.49 -18.06
N SER A 854 -19.71 -23.94 -16.87
CA SER A 854 -21.01 -24.13 -16.21
C SER A 854 -22.14 -23.44 -16.96
N LYS A 855 -21.94 -22.22 -17.46
CA LYS A 855 -22.98 -21.42 -18.14
C LYS A 855 -23.26 -21.90 -19.56
N PHE A 856 -22.23 -22.35 -20.31
CA PHE A 856 -22.35 -22.69 -21.73
C PHE A 856 -22.39 -24.20 -22.02
N SER A 857 -22.42 -25.05 -20.99
CA SER A 857 -22.57 -26.51 -21.14
C SER A 857 -23.95 -26.98 -21.62
N LYS A 858 -25.00 -26.13 -21.52
CA LYS A 858 -26.39 -26.53 -21.79
C LYS A 858 -26.85 -26.32 -23.25
N ASP A 859 -26.12 -25.54 -24.05
CA ASP A 859 -26.53 -25.13 -25.41
C ASP A 859 -25.69 -25.79 -26.52
N ILE A 860 -25.34 -27.08 -26.38
CA ILE A 860 -24.55 -27.80 -27.40
C ILE A 860 -25.46 -28.19 -28.57
N SER A 861 -25.72 -27.26 -29.51
CA SER A 861 -26.28 -27.60 -30.83
C SER A 861 -25.17 -28.04 -31.80
N SER A 862 -25.31 -29.24 -32.37
CA SER A 862 -24.56 -29.93 -33.47
C SER A 862 -23.02 -29.90 -33.56
N SER A 863 -22.30 -28.94 -32.97
CA SER A 863 -20.83 -28.92 -32.88
C SER A 863 -20.33 -28.12 -31.67
N PRO A 864 -19.40 -28.64 -30.86
CA PRO A 864 -18.90 -27.92 -29.69
C PRO A 864 -18.06 -26.69 -30.10
N PRO A 865 -18.22 -25.53 -29.42
CA PRO A 865 -17.42 -24.33 -29.67
C PRO A 865 -15.91 -24.60 -29.61
N PHE A 866 -15.11 -23.81 -30.34
CA PHE A 866 -13.65 -23.95 -30.40
C PHE A 866 -13.02 -23.95 -29.00
N PHE A 867 -13.53 -23.13 -28.07
CA PHE A 867 -13.13 -23.13 -26.67
C PHE A 867 -13.16 -24.53 -26.04
N HIS A 868 -14.26 -25.29 -26.19
CA HIS A 868 -14.37 -26.63 -25.62
C HIS A 868 -13.36 -27.59 -26.26
N GLN A 869 -13.11 -27.48 -27.56
CA GLN A 869 -12.10 -28.31 -28.22
C GLN A 869 -10.68 -27.97 -27.73
N ALA A 870 -10.40 -26.69 -27.50
CA ALA A 870 -9.10 -26.21 -27.06
C ALA A 870 -8.80 -26.60 -25.60
N VAL A 871 -9.77 -26.47 -24.70
CA VAL A 871 -9.64 -26.84 -23.28
C VAL A 871 -9.34 -28.33 -23.09
N PHE A 872 -9.98 -29.19 -23.88
CA PHE A 872 -9.83 -30.64 -23.79
C PHE A 872 -8.67 -31.20 -24.64
N SER A 873 -7.94 -30.34 -25.36
CA SER A 873 -6.84 -30.76 -26.23
C SER A 873 -5.58 -31.12 -25.44
N SER A 874 -5.05 -32.32 -25.69
CA SER A 874 -3.73 -32.77 -25.20
C SER A 874 -2.56 -32.04 -25.87
N ALA A 875 -2.82 -31.23 -26.90
CA ALA A 875 -1.81 -30.45 -27.63
C ALA A 875 -1.71 -28.98 -27.18
N THR A 876 -2.38 -28.60 -26.08
CA THR A 876 -2.27 -27.25 -25.50
C THR A 876 -0.83 -26.99 -25.01
N LYS A 877 -0.27 -25.86 -25.44
CA LYS A 877 1.07 -25.39 -25.02
C LYS A 877 0.92 -24.37 -23.88
N PRO A 878 1.83 -24.33 -22.89
CA PRO A 878 3.06 -25.13 -22.77
C PRO A 878 2.84 -26.57 -22.26
N PHE A 879 1.70 -26.85 -21.62
CA PHE A 879 1.35 -28.13 -21.01
C PHE A 879 -0.18 -28.36 -21.03
N PRO A 880 -0.69 -29.62 -21.04
CA PRO A 880 -2.12 -29.89 -21.05
C PRO A 880 -2.87 -29.32 -19.84
N VAL A 881 -4.02 -28.67 -20.09
CA VAL A 881 -4.83 -28.01 -19.04
C VAL A 881 -5.20 -28.97 -17.90
N VAL A 882 -5.63 -30.19 -18.22
CA VAL A 882 -6.05 -31.19 -17.22
C VAL A 882 -4.90 -31.58 -16.30
N ALA A 883 -3.71 -31.76 -16.86
CA ALA A 883 -2.54 -32.13 -16.09
C ALA A 883 -2.04 -30.96 -15.22
N ALA A 884 -2.19 -29.72 -15.69
CA ALA A 884 -1.93 -28.54 -14.86
C ALA A 884 -2.90 -28.45 -13.67
N LEU A 885 -4.21 -28.69 -13.89
CA LEU A 885 -5.20 -28.72 -12.81
C LEU A 885 -4.87 -29.76 -11.74
N VAL A 886 -4.48 -30.97 -12.16
CA VAL A 886 -4.05 -32.03 -11.23
C VAL A 886 -2.84 -31.59 -10.41
N SER A 887 -1.85 -30.98 -11.07
CA SER A 887 -0.69 -30.44 -10.36
C SER A 887 -1.08 -29.33 -9.37
N LEU A 888 -1.94 -28.38 -9.75
CA LEU A 888 -2.34 -27.27 -8.89
C LEU A 888 -3.14 -27.69 -7.64
N ILE A 889 -3.85 -28.82 -7.69
CA ILE A 889 -4.52 -29.40 -6.50
C ILE A 889 -3.48 -29.80 -5.43
N SER A 890 -2.28 -30.22 -5.84
CA SER A 890 -1.21 -30.61 -4.91
C SER A 890 -0.38 -29.43 -4.37
N TYR A 891 -0.79 -28.18 -4.62
CA TYR A 891 -0.08 -26.99 -4.15
C TYR A 891 -0.37 -26.67 -2.67
N PHE A 892 0.40 -27.24 -1.73
CA PHE A 892 0.23 -27.09 -0.27
C PHE A 892 1.26 -26.15 0.39
N ARG A 893 1.57 -25.00 -0.22
CA ARG A 893 2.51 -24.06 0.39
C ARG A 893 1.87 -23.33 1.57
N ASN A 894 2.58 -23.34 2.70
CA ASN A 894 2.16 -22.71 3.94
C ASN A 894 1.95 -21.19 3.70
N PRO A 895 0.76 -20.62 3.97
CA PRO A 895 0.45 -19.20 3.70
C PRO A 895 1.31 -18.20 4.48
N HIS A 896 2.13 -18.67 5.42
CA HIS A 896 2.98 -17.85 6.30
C HIS A 896 4.07 -17.02 5.60
N LEU A 897 4.54 -17.41 4.42
CA LEU A 897 5.54 -16.64 3.66
C LEU A 897 4.90 -15.55 2.77
N ILE A 898 3.56 -15.51 2.70
CA ILE A 898 2.77 -14.76 1.71
C ILE A 898 1.61 -14.10 2.45
N LYS A 899 1.92 -13.21 3.40
CA LYS A 899 0.91 -12.47 4.17
C LYS A 899 0.94 -10.96 3.92
N ILE A 900 1.48 -10.53 2.78
CA ILE A 900 1.48 -9.11 2.41
C ILE A 900 0.09 -8.67 1.90
N LEU A 901 -0.80 -9.57 1.48
CA LEU A 901 -2.20 -9.22 1.15
C LEU A 901 -3.12 -10.38 1.53
N GLU A 902 -4.28 -10.06 2.12
CA GLU A 902 -5.35 -10.96 2.60
C GLU A 902 -5.87 -11.95 1.53
N PHE A 903 -5.10 -12.95 1.11
CA PHE A 903 -5.60 -13.99 0.21
C PHE A 903 -5.16 -15.41 0.61
N PRO A 904 -6.11 -16.34 0.79
CA PRO A 904 -5.78 -17.71 1.07
C PRO A 904 -5.20 -18.37 -0.20
N THR A 905 -3.94 -18.81 -0.14
CA THR A 905 -3.27 -19.66 -1.14
C THR A 905 -4.09 -20.89 -1.56
N GLN A 906 -5.06 -21.27 -0.72
CA GLN A 906 -6.05 -22.34 -0.95
C GLN A 906 -7.03 -22.04 -2.11
N GLY A 907 -7.14 -20.78 -2.57
CA GLY A 907 -8.00 -20.42 -3.72
C GLY A 907 -7.63 -21.14 -5.02
N ILE A 908 -6.34 -21.42 -5.25
CA ILE A 908 -5.85 -22.16 -6.43
C ILE A 908 -6.38 -23.59 -6.40
N GLN A 909 -6.27 -24.27 -5.25
CA GLN A 909 -6.68 -25.67 -5.10
C GLN A 909 -8.19 -25.83 -5.24
N VAL A 910 -8.97 -24.91 -4.63
CA VAL A 910 -10.43 -24.84 -4.76
C VAL A 910 -10.84 -24.66 -6.23
N GLY A 911 -10.25 -23.67 -6.91
CA GLY A 911 -10.53 -23.40 -8.32
C GLY A 911 -10.19 -24.59 -9.22
N ALA A 912 -9.02 -25.21 -9.01
CA ALA A 912 -8.57 -26.35 -9.80
C ALA A 912 -9.48 -27.57 -9.62
N ALA A 913 -9.88 -27.89 -8.39
CA ALA A 913 -10.81 -28.97 -8.11
C ALA A 913 -12.21 -28.73 -8.70
N ARG A 914 -12.72 -27.49 -8.66
CA ARG A 914 -14.01 -27.11 -9.27
C ARG A 914 -14.01 -27.27 -10.79
N VAL A 915 -12.97 -26.77 -11.47
CA VAL A 915 -12.84 -26.89 -12.93
C VAL A 915 -12.68 -28.36 -13.34
N LEU A 916 -11.84 -29.11 -12.63
CA LEU A 916 -11.64 -30.54 -12.92
C LEU A 916 -12.94 -31.34 -12.72
N SER A 917 -13.74 -31.03 -11.69
CA SER A 917 -15.06 -31.65 -11.49
C SER A 917 -15.99 -31.43 -12.69
N LEU A 918 -16.03 -30.21 -13.25
CA LEU A 918 -16.80 -29.92 -14.47
C LEU A 918 -16.23 -30.64 -15.71
N PHE A 919 -14.91 -30.75 -15.84
CA PHE A 919 -14.31 -31.52 -16.94
C PHE A 919 -14.72 -32.98 -16.91
N LEU A 920 -14.74 -33.61 -15.71
CA LEU A 920 -15.18 -34.99 -15.55
C LEU A 920 -16.66 -35.15 -15.96
N MET A 921 -17.52 -34.18 -15.62
CA MET A 921 -18.92 -34.17 -16.05
C MET A 921 -19.08 -34.00 -17.56
N MET A 922 -18.29 -33.10 -18.17
CA MET A 922 -18.40 -32.76 -19.60
C MET A 922 -17.73 -33.79 -20.53
N ALA A 923 -16.78 -34.57 -20.03
CA ALA A 923 -16.06 -35.57 -20.82
C ALA A 923 -16.99 -36.62 -21.45
N ASP A 924 -18.08 -36.99 -20.77
CA ASP A 924 -19.09 -37.91 -21.30
C ASP A 924 -19.81 -37.34 -22.54
N PHE A 925 -20.06 -36.03 -22.57
CA PHE A 925 -20.69 -35.35 -23.69
C PHE A 925 -19.73 -35.11 -24.87
N MET A 926 -18.43 -34.99 -24.58
CA MET A 926 -17.38 -34.68 -25.55
C MET A 926 -16.68 -35.93 -26.12
N GLN A 927 -17.03 -37.14 -25.67
CA GLN A 927 -16.47 -38.41 -26.16
C GLN A 927 -16.40 -38.54 -27.71
N PRO A 928 -17.39 -38.07 -28.51
CA PRO A 928 -17.31 -38.15 -29.97
C PRO A 928 -16.20 -37.30 -30.60
N TYR A 929 -15.67 -36.33 -29.86
CA TYR A 929 -14.71 -35.31 -30.34
C TYR A 929 -13.33 -35.42 -29.67
N LEU A 930 -13.19 -36.30 -28.67
CA LEU A 930 -11.93 -36.58 -27.96
C LEU A 930 -11.15 -37.69 -28.68
N PHE A 931 -9.98 -37.38 -29.22
CA PHE A 931 -9.04 -38.38 -29.75
C PHE A 931 -8.28 -39.05 -28.59
N GLY A 932 -8.94 -39.95 -27.86
CA GLY A 932 -8.32 -40.78 -26.81
C GLY A 932 -9.24 -41.01 -25.60
N SER A 933 -9.18 -42.21 -25.03
CA SER A 933 -10.05 -42.65 -23.91
C SER A 933 -9.54 -42.28 -22.51
N SER A 934 -8.54 -41.40 -22.40
CA SER A 934 -8.02 -40.91 -21.12
C SER A 934 -7.54 -39.47 -21.29
N PHE A 935 -7.64 -38.65 -20.24
CA PHE A 935 -7.13 -37.27 -20.21
C PHE A 935 -5.59 -37.15 -20.39
N GLY A 936 -4.90 -38.23 -20.75
CA GLY A 936 -3.46 -38.26 -20.98
C GLY A 936 -2.61 -38.10 -19.71
N LEU A 937 -3.19 -38.34 -18.53
CA LEU A 937 -2.48 -38.29 -17.25
C LEU A 937 -1.61 -39.54 -17.08
N ASP A 938 -0.41 -39.36 -16.52
CA ASP A 938 0.48 -40.46 -16.18
C ASP A 938 0.20 -41.03 -14.77
N ASP A 939 0.72 -42.23 -14.49
CA ASP A 939 0.52 -42.91 -13.19
C ASP A 939 1.04 -42.10 -12.00
N LYS A 940 2.05 -41.26 -12.23
CA LYS A 940 2.65 -40.42 -11.19
C LYS A 940 1.71 -39.29 -10.81
N GLN A 941 1.12 -38.60 -11.78
CA GLN A 941 0.14 -37.52 -11.57
C GLN A 941 -1.12 -38.03 -10.88
N ILE A 942 -1.57 -39.24 -11.23
CA ILE A 942 -2.71 -39.87 -10.56
C ILE A 942 -2.35 -40.22 -9.11
N GLY A 943 -1.14 -40.72 -8.85
CA GLY A 943 -0.64 -40.95 -7.49
C GLY A 943 -0.58 -39.68 -6.63
N GLU A 944 -0.04 -38.59 -7.19
CA GLU A 944 0.04 -37.27 -6.53
C GLU A 944 -1.35 -36.71 -6.21
N LEU A 945 -2.31 -36.85 -7.13
CA LEU A 945 -3.68 -36.41 -6.90
C LEU A 945 -4.35 -37.18 -5.76
N ARG A 946 -4.20 -38.51 -5.74
CA ARG A 946 -4.77 -39.36 -4.68
C ARG A 946 -4.24 -38.99 -3.32
N TYR A 947 -2.93 -38.74 -3.23
CA TYR A 947 -2.30 -38.28 -2.00
C TYR A 947 -2.87 -36.93 -1.57
N SER A 948 -2.91 -35.96 -2.48
CA SER A 948 -3.39 -34.60 -2.23
C SER A 948 -4.84 -34.60 -1.74
N ILE A 949 -5.74 -35.37 -2.37
CA ILE A 949 -7.14 -35.49 -1.93
C ILE A 949 -7.22 -36.16 -0.55
N SER A 950 -6.40 -37.17 -0.29
CA SER A 950 -6.37 -37.84 1.02
C SER A 950 -5.92 -36.87 2.12
N TYR A 951 -4.87 -36.08 1.86
CA TYR A 951 -4.38 -35.04 2.76
C TYR A 951 -5.45 -33.96 3.02
N ILE A 952 -6.14 -33.48 1.97
CA ILE A 952 -7.21 -32.49 2.11
C ILE A 952 -8.33 -33.00 3.03
N LEU A 953 -8.77 -34.24 2.84
CA LEU A 953 -9.88 -34.83 3.60
C LEU A 953 -9.49 -35.11 5.06
N LEU A 954 -8.23 -35.48 5.32
CA LEU A 954 -7.77 -35.91 6.64
C LEU A 954 -7.20 -34.78 7.49
N GLU A 955 -6.45 -33.84 6.91
CA GLU A 955 -5.66 -32.84 7.65
C GLU A 955 -6.12 -31.40 7.45
N GLN A 956 -6.80 -31.08 6.35
CA GLN A 956 -7.25 -29.70 6.05
C GLN A 956 -8.76 -29.48 6.25
N SER A 957 -9.53 -30.53 6.58
CA SER A 957 -10.99 -30.46 6.69
C SER A 957 -11.49 -29.59 7.84
N GLU A 958 -10.69 -29.38 8.89
CA GLU A 958 -11.00 -28.47 10.01
C GLU A 958 -10.62 -27.01 9.72
N LEU A 959 -9.78 -26.75 8.70
CA LEU A 959 -9.18 -25.44 8.42
C LEU A 959 -9.81 -24.73 7.20
N ASN A 960 -10.39 -25.47 6.24
CA ASN A 960 -11.00 -24.86 5.05
C ASN A 960 -12.20 -25.68 4.51
N GLU A 961 -13.42 -25.16 4.77
CA GLU A 961 -14.67 -25.78 4.31
C GLU A 961 -14.82 -25.77 2.78
N ASP A 962 -14.41 -24.71 2.09
CA ASP A 962 -14.56 -24.56 0.64
C ASP A 962 -13.72 -25.58 -0.14
N LEU A 963 -12.50 -25.85 0.32
CA LEU A 963 -11.59 -26.84 -0.26
C LEU A 963 -12.11 -28.26 -0.05
N PHE A 964 -12.63 -28.54 1.15
CA PHE A 964 -13.29 -29.81 1.43
C PHE A 964 -14.48 -30.05 0.50
N VAL A 965 -15.37 -29.06 0.36
CA VAL A 965 -16.54 -29.14 -0.52
C VAL A 965 -16.11 -29.34 -1.98
N ALA A 966 -15.09 -28.61 -2.45
CA ALA A 966 -14.57 -28.77 -3.81
C ALA A 966 -14.01 -30.18 -4.07
N ALA A 967 -13.25 -30.74 -3.12
CA ALA A 967 -12.70 -32.09 -3.22
C ALA A 967 -13.81 -33.18 -3.22
N VAL A 968 -14.84 -33.05 -2.37
CA VAL A 968 -15.99 -33.96 -2.37
C VAL A 968 -16.77 -33.89 -3.68
N ASN A 969 -16.96 -32.69 -4.23
CA ASN A 969 -17.61 -32.50 -5.54
C ASN A 969 -16.79 -33.12 -6.67
N LEU A 970 -15.45 -33.02 -6.61
CA LEU A 970 -14.57 -33.68 -7.57
C LEU A 970 -14.74 -35.20 -7.53
N LEU A 971 -14.69 -35.81 -6.34
CA LEU A 971 -14.89 -37.25 -6.14
C LEU A 971 -16.28 -37.72 -6.61
N THR A 972 -17.31 -36.91 -6.34
CA THR A 972 -18.68 -37.20 -6.76
C THR A 972 -18.80 -37.20 -8.29
N SER A 973 -18.19 -36.22 -8.96
CA SER A 973 -18.18 -36.16 -10.43
C SER A 973 -17.36 -37.29 -11.04
N ALA A 974 -16.20 -37.64 -10.46
CA ALA A 974 -15.41 -38.80 -10.86
C ALA A 974 -16.23 -40.10 -10.79
N ALA A 975 -16.91 -40.34 -9.67
CA ALA A 975 -17.71 -41.54 -9.45
C ALA A 975 -18.91 -41.64 -10.41
N ARG A 976 -19.53 -40.52 -10.77
CA ARG A 976 -20.73 -40.48 -11.62
C ARG A 976 -20.45 -40.56 -13.11
N TYR A 977 -19.41 -39.89 -13.58
CA TYR A 977 -19.18 -39.65 -15.01
C TYR A 977 -17.93 -40.35 -15.55
N GLN A 978 -16.97 -40.76 -14.71
CA GLN A 978 -15.70 -41.34 -15.15
C GLN A 978 -15.34 -42.59 -14.33
N VAL A 979 -16.01 -43.71 -14.62
CA VAL A 979 -15.86 -44.98 -13.86
C VAL A 979 -14.41 -45.52 -13.84
N CYS A 980 -13.62 -45.27 -14.89
CA CYS A 980 -12.20 -45.65 -14.92
C CYS A 980 -11.32 -44.76 -14.02
N TYR A 981 -11.62 -43.46 -13.96
CA TYR A 981 -10.95 -42.51 -13.08
C TYR A 981 -11.34 -42.74 -11.61
N SER A 982 -12.59 -43.13 -11.35
CA SER A 982 -13.08 -43.48 -10.00
C SER A 982 -12.52 -44.79 -9.44
N ARG A 983 -11.97 -45.68 -10.29
CA ARG A 983 -11.33 -46.94 -9.85
C ARG A 983 -9.84 -46.76 -9.54
N CYS A 984 -9.22 -45.73 -10.10
CA CYS A 984 -7.86 -45.32 -9.78
C CYS A 984 -7.87 -44.53 -8.48
#